data_AF-A0AAR2KX94-F1
#
_entry.id   AF-A0AAR2KX94-F1
#
_cell.length_a   1.000
_cell.length_b   1.000
_cell.length_c   1.000
_cell.angle_alpha   90.00
_cell.angle_beta   90.00
_cell.angle_gamma   90.00
#
_symmetry.space_group_name_H-M   'P 1'
#
loop_
_entity.id
_entity.type
_entity.pdbx_description
1 polymer ?
#
loop_
_entity_poly.entity_id
_entity_poly.type
_entity_poly.pdbx_seq_one_letter_code
_entity_poly.pdbx_strand_id
1 'polypeptide(L)'
;MENIKFWLLDILEELLSDDLKKYQWYLTNGVEGFRHIPKSLMENANRSDTVDTMVDRYSPDGAVEITLKILNRMNQNELAEKLRSNLRESNAYAQRQAENQNLKSKIKEKYATLYEGTAAKGKHNLLNDIYTELYIVEDWTGGVNTDHEVIQIEARPARHAATDAAIKFSDVFSGSQHVKKVLTLGIAGIGKTVSVQKFAVDWAEGKSNADIDFVFIIPFRELNLLKDKEYSLPELLHHVYPEQQPLNETGLFDGECKCVFIFDGLDEFRSPLSFDEKKISAVTEKASVNVLVTSLISGTLFPSARVWITSRPAGADQIPSKHIHLVTEIQGFVTDQQKEEYFRKRIGDQDEADEMILLIKKSKTLYIMCYIPVFCWITYTVLQHIMKNRNTEELKSLTQMYTHFLTIQMETKREKDNKTPQKDTKNLLQSNKTILLKLAELAFKQLMKGNVMFYEEDLRESSIDVTEASVYSGIFTGFFKEESEFQQRKVYSFVHLSFQEFLAAVYVFHCYENKKMKELKILNPWYSIMSEDVPQVYTYDLSSEGSDNVFVRINRKWSKNVPLYEVLMGAVDKAVESQNGHLDLFLRFLLGISLESNQRCLQGLLTPKQSNTEETREHIKSLIRRHNCYLISTERSINLFLCLSEMNDQSVSRELQEYLTSERHSEKKLSPGQCSALAYMLLSSGEVLDELDLKKYSTSEEGYRRLIPALTVCRKARLVGCNLTKDSCETLCSALQSANSPLKELDLSNNNLQDSGVKLLSAGLKSSQCTLEKLRLAGCNLTKDSCEPLCSAVQSANSSLKELDLSNNDLQDSRVELLSAGLKSSQCTLEKLRLVTCNIGQKVCENLGSALQSANSSLKELDLSNNDLQDSGVELLSAGLKSSHCKLEKLGLSDCMVTVKGCSHLASALKSNPSHLKELDLRYNHPGESGVKMLSELKEDRHCALEILRVDHGGEIWMEPGVKKYAVRLTLDPNTVSRNLSLSEGNRKAMRVWNDKRFPFHRYQNYPDYPDYPDHPDRFGFCAQVLSVESLTGRCYWEVEWSGMSVDIAVSYRGIERKGGSCCNAIYSIGTGSYASIGGNECQFGRSNQSWCLTCCNDGHRPSTVCHNNQFTVLSARPSPSDRVGVYLDWDSGTLSFYTVSPDTHTLTRLYTFTTTFTEPLYAGIGVEGAYSGFGFDYKGASVRLCDIIIS
;
A
#
# COMPACT_ATOMS: atom_id res chain seq x y z
N MET A 1 6.05 55.72 27.64
CA MET A 1 6.27 56.73 28.70
C MET A 1 6.60 56.09 30.04
N GLU A 2 5.83 55.09 30.53
CA GLU A 2 6.09 54.42 31.82
C GLU A 2 7.49 53.78 31.93
N ASN A 3 7.98 53.11 30.88
CA ASN A 3 9.32 52.50 30.89
C ASN A 3 10.48 53.51 31.01
N ILE A 4 10.32 54.74 30.50
CA ILE A 4 11.40 55.76 30.56
C ILE A 4 11.58 56.27 31.98
N LYS A 5 10.47 56.53 32.70
CA LYS A 5 10.54 56.89 34.12
C LYS A 5 11.20 55.79 34.94
N PHE A 6 10.84 54.53 34.67
CA PHE A 6 11.44 53.38 35.34
C PHE A 6 12.95 53.27 35.07
N TRP A 7 13.41 53.37 33.81
CA TRP A 7 14.84 53.31 33.50
C TRP A 7 15.62 54.47 34.09
N LEU A 8 15.06 55.69 34.05
CA LEU A 8 15.70 56.84 34.69
C LEU A 8 15.81 56.64 36.20
N LEU A 9 14.78 56.06 36.83
CA LEU A 9 14.81 55.75 38.26
C LEU A 9 15.84 54.68 38.59
N ASP A 10 15.88 53.57 37.84
CA ASP A 10 16.87 52.48 37.98
C ASP A 10 18.30 53.03 37.89
N ILE A 11 18.57 53.92 36.92
CA ILE A 11 19.86 54.59 36.78
C ILE A 11 20.18 55.49 37.97
N LEU A 12 19.21 56.26 38.50
CA LEU A 12 19.43 57.10 39.67
C LEU A 12 19.58 56.28 40.97
N GLU A 13 18.98 55.09 41.06
CA GLU A 13 19.11 54.17 42.20
C GLU A 13 20.52 53.61 42.33
N GLU A 14 21.20 53.39 41.21
CA GLU A 14 22.60 52.95 41.20
C GLU A 14 23.61 54.06 41.53
N LEU A 15 23.19 55.34 41.52
CA LEU A 15 24.05 56.43 41.97
C LEU A 15 24.15 56.43 43.49
N LEU A 16 25.39 56.48 43.99
CA LEU A 16 25.67 56.73 45.41
C LEU A 16 25.08 58.08 45.86
N SER A 17 24.79 58.22 47.15
CA SER A 17 24.13 59.43 47.68
C SER A 17 24.88 60.74 47.35
N ASP A 18 26.21 60.72 47.26
CA ASP A 18 27.01 61.89 46.91
C ASP A 18 27.00 62.16 45.39
N ASP A 19 26.94 61.12 44.56
CA ASP A 19 26.79 61.24 43.12
C ASP A 19 25.39 61.73 42.73
N LEU A 20 24.35 61.29 43.44
CA LEU A 20 22.99 61.79 43.26
C LEU A 20 22.90 63.30 43.56
N LYS A 21 23.53 63.77 44.64
CA LYS A 21 23.60 65.22 44.94
C LYS A 21 24.33 65.98 43.83
N LYS A 22 25.43 65.41 43.31
CA LYS A 22 26.18 65.99 42.18
C LYS A 22 25.34 66.00 40.90
N TYR A 23 24.56 64.96 40.65
CA TYR A 23 23.62 64.86 39.53
C TYR A 23 22.52 65.94 39.62
N GLN A 24 21.86 66.06 40.78
CA GLN A 24 20.88 67.11 41.07
C GLN A 24 21.50 68.53 41.03
N TRP A 25 22.77 68.66 41.40
CA TRP A 25 23.51 69.92 41.25
C TRP A 25 23.65 70.32 39.78
N TYR A 26 23.91 69.39 38.85
CA TYR A 26 23.93 69.72 37.43
C TYR A 26 22.56 70.14 36.89
N LEU A 27 21.47 69.51 37.34
CA LEU A 27 20.10 69.91 36.99
C LEU A 27 19.76 71.35 37.46
N THR A 28 20.34 71.77 38.59
CA THR A 28 20.12 73.08 39.24
C THR A 28 21.25 74.10 39.05
N ASN A 29 22.24 73.83 38.21
CA ASN A 29 23.25 74.83 37.83
C ASN A 29 23.44 74.90 36.31
N GLY A 30 22.69 74.09 35.57
CA GLY A 30 22.59 74.13 34.12
C GLY A 30 23.44 73.08 33.44
N VAL A 31 22.84 72.44 32.45
CA VAL A 31 23.51 71.62 31.44
C VAL A 31 23.32 72.34 30.11
N GLU A 32 24.38 72.45 29.32
CA GLU A 32 24.35 73.18 28.06
C GLU A 32 23.25 72.64 27.12
N GLY A 33 22.36 73.52 26.66
CA GLY A 33 21.18 73.17 25.86
C GLY A 33 19.91 72.85 26.65
N PHE A 34 19.93 72.84 27.99
CA PHE A 34 18.76 72.52 28.83
C PHE A 34 18.40 73.65 29.79
N ARG A 35 17.09 73.86 30.01
CA ARG A 35 16.58 74.84 30.98
C ARG A 35 16.88 74.38 32.41
N HIS A 36 17.36 75.26 33.26
CA HIS A 36 17.61 74.96 34.67
C HIS A 36 16.33 74.54 35.45
N ILE A 37 16.46 73.56 36.37
CA ILE A 37 15.42 73.22 37.36
C ILE A 37 15.64 74.05 38.63
N PRO A 38 14.63 74.82 39.11
CA PRO A 38 14.71 75.60 40.35
C PRO A 38 15.26 74.79 41.54
N LYS A 39 16.22 75.34 42.29
CA LYS A 39 16.81 74.70 43.48
C LYS A 39 15.75 74.28 44.51
N SER A 40 14.69 75.07 44.65
CA SER A 40 13.55 74.77 45.54
C SER A 40 12.83 73.46 45.22
N LEU A 41 12.92 72.96 43.99
CA LEU A 41 12.33 71.67 43.59
C LEU A 41 13.26 70.48 43.81
N MET A 42 14.54 70.72 44.12
CA MET A 42 15.57 69.67 44.28
C MET A 42 16.12 69.56 45.70
N GLU A 43 15.85 70.54 46.58
CA GLU A 43 16.36 70.59 47.96
C GLU A 43 15.90 69.42 48.85
N ASN A 44 14.75 68.80 48.57
CA ASN A 44 14.23 67.62 49.28
C ASN A 44 13.77 66.48 48.33
N ALA A 45 14.10 66.57 47.04
CA ALA A 45 13.64 65.61 46.05
C ALA A 45 14.36 64.27 46.25
N ASN A 46 13.57 63.20 46.46
CA ASN A 46 14.10 61.85 46.37
C ASN A 46 14.37 61.47 44.89
N ARG A 47 14.88 60.26 44.64
CA ARG A 47 15.21 59.80 43.27
C ARG A 47 13.99 59.80 42.35
N SER A 48 12.81 59.38 42.84
CA SER A 48 11.55 59.41 42.09
C SER A 48 11.11 60.84 41.79
N ASP A 49 11.10 61.72 42.80
CA ASP A 49 10.73 63.14 42.63
C ASP A 49 11.64 63.83 41.61
N THR A 50 12.93 63.43 41.57
CA THR A 50 13.91 63.93 40.61
C THR A 50 13.56 63.50 39.18
N VAL A 51 13.24 62.21 38.96
CA VAL A 51 12.81 61.70 37.66
C VAL A 51 11.52 62.36 37.19
N ASP A 52 10.52 62.47 38.08
CA ASP A 52 9.24 63.10 37.75
C ASP A 52 9.43 64.56 37.34
N THR A 53 10.21 65.32 38.11
CA THR A 53 10.52 66.72 37.80
C THR A 53 11.27 66.85 36.47
N MET A 54 12.18 65.93 36.16
CA MET A 54 12.89 65.92 34.88
C MET A 54 11.98 65.63 33.70
N VAL A 55 11.12 64.61 33.81
CA VAL A 55 10.19 64.21 32.74
C VAL A 55 9.16 65.32 32.49
N ASP A 56 8.63 65.93 33.54
CA ASP A 56 7.68 67.05 33.42
C ASP A 56 8.32 68.29 32.81
N ARG A 57 9.61 68.52 33.09
CA ARG A 57 10.32 69.72 32.63
C ARG A 57 10.88 69.61 31.21
N TYR A 58 11.40 68.44 30.85
CA TYR A 58 12.15 68.23 29.62
C TYR A 58 11.46 67.31 28.61
N SER A 59 10.29 66.75 28.93
CA SER A 59 9.71 65.58 28.28
C SER A 59 10.53 64.30 28.54
N PRO A 60 9.98 63.10 28.34
CA PRO A 60 10.69 61.83 28.54
C PRO A 60 12.02 61.75 27.74
N ASP A 61 12.01 62.14 26.48
CA ASP A 61 13.19 62.07 25.61
C ASP A 61 14.25 63.11 26.02
N GLY A 62 13.81 64.32 26.39
CA GLY A 62 14.71 65.34 26.91
C GLY A 62 15.29 65.00 28.29
N ALA A 63 14.53 64.28 29.12
CA ALA A 63 15.00 63.76 30.41
C ALA A 63 16.07 62.68 30.24
N VAL A 64 15.96 61.84 29.21
CA VAL A 64 17.00 60.88 28.82
C VAL A 64 18.25 61.61 28.31
N GLU A 65 18.08 62.59 27.41
CA GLU A 65 19.22 63.29 26.80
C GLU A 65 20.04 64.08 27.83
N ILE A 66 19.37 64.78 28.76
CA ILE A 66 20.04 65.48 29.85
C ILE A 66 20.72 64.50 30.81
N THR A 67 20.11 63.35 31.09
CA THR A 67 20.70 62.31 31.95
C THR A 67 22.00 61.78 31.35
N LEU A 68 22.00 61.43 30.07
CA LEU A 68 23.21 60.98 29.37
C LEU A 68 24.31 62.04 29.41
N LYS A 69 23.97 63.32 29.20
CA LYS A 69 24.94 64.42 29.27
C LYS A 69 25.51 64.60 30.68
N ILE A 70 24.69 64.47 31.73
CA ILE A 70 25.14 64.58 33.12
C ILE A 70 26.02 63.39 33.51
N LEU A 71 25.59 62.16 33.20
CA LEU A 71 26.36 60.94 33.51
C LEU A 71 27.74 60.97 32.84
N ASN A 72 27.82 61.37 31.57
CA ASN A 72 29.09 61.55 30.88
C ASN A 72 29.98 62.62 31.54
N ARG A 73 29.40 63.75 32.00
CA ARG A 73 30.16 64.79 32.74
C ARG A 73 30.62 64.33 34.12
N MET A 74 29.90 63.38 34.72
CA MET A 74 30.23 62.77 36.00
C MET A 74 31.22 61.59 35.88
N ASN A 75 31.65 61.21 34.66
CA ASN A 75 32.41 59.99 34.35
C ASN A 75 31.67 58.68 34.71
N GLN A 76 30.33 58.71 34.77
CA GLN A 76 29.48 57.53 35.00
C GLN A 76 29.18 56.84 33.65
N ASN A 77 30.24 56.40 32.96
CA ASN A 77 30.14 55.89 31.58
C ASN A 77 29.40 54.54 31.50
N GLU A 78 29.52 53.69 32.52
CA GLU A 78 28.80 52.40 32.57
C GLU A 78 27.29 52.60 32.68
N LEU A 79 26.84 53.51 33.55
CA LEU A 79 25.42 53.87 33.66
C LEU A 79 24.89 54.58 32.41
N ALA A 80 25.73 55.40 31.76
CA ALA A 80 25.38 56.02 30.49
C ALA A 80 25.20 54.99 29.37
N GLU A 81 26.07 53.97 29.29
CA GLU A 81 25.91 52.86 28.35
C GLU A 81 24.73 51.95 28.71
N LYS A 82 24.44 51.69 29.99
CA LYS A 82 23.25 50.96 30.44
C LYS A 82 21.95 51.66 30.02
N LEU A 83 21.88 52.99 30.16
CA LEU A 83 20.72 53.75 29.69
C LEU A 83 20.61 53.70 28.16
N ARG A 84 21.74 53.78 27.43
CA ARG A 84 21.79 53.63 25.96
C ARG A 84 21.37 52.25 25.48
N SER A 85 21.76 51.18 26.17
CA SER A 85 21.35 49.81 25.82
C SER A 85 19.85 49.62 26.00
N ASN A 86 19.28 50.09 27.13
CA ASN A 86 17.84 50.05 27.37
C ASN A 86 17.03 50.78 26.28
N LEU A 87 17.53 51.94 25.81
CA LEU A 87 16.94 52.69 24.70
C LEU A 87 17.05 51.94 23.36
N ARG A 88 18.21 51.36 23.06
CA ARG A 88 18.42 50.57 21.83
C ARG A 88 17.51 49.35 21.80
N GLU A 89 17.41 48.61 22.90
CA GLU A 89 16.55 47.43 23.02
C GLU A 89 15.07 47.79 22.90
N SER A 90 14.63 48.88 23.54
CA SER A 90 13.24 49.34 23.41
C SER A 90 12.91 49.82 22.01
N ASN A 91 13.82 50.54 21.35
CA ASN A 91 13.62 50.98 19.97
C ASN A 91 13.60 49.78 19.01
N ALA A 92 14.50 48.82 19.20
CA ALA A 92 14.50 47.56 18.45
C ALA A 92 13.21 46.77 18.69
N TYR A 93 12.71 46.67 19.93
CA TYR A 93 11.43 46.02 20.24
C TYR A 93 10.24 46.73 19.56
N ALA A 94 10.16 48.05 19.65
CA ALA A 94 9.10 48.82 19.00
C ALA A 94 9.15 48.68 17.47
N GLN A 95 10.35 48.69 16.89
CA GLN A 95 10.57 48.48 15.46
C GLN A 95 10.21 47.05 15.04
N ARG A 96 10.56 46.02 15.83
CA ARG A 96 10.15 44.63 15.62
C ARG A 96 8.63 44.48 15.60
N GLN A 97 7.94 45.12 16.54
CA GLN A 97 6.47 45.10 16.59
C GLN A 97 5.84 45.80 15.38
N ALA A 98 6.38 46.97 14.97
CA ALA A 98 5.90 47.67 13.79
C ALA A 98 6.08 46.84 12.51
N GLU A 99 7.24 46.22 12.32
CA GLU A 99 7.51 45.35 11.17
C GLU A 99 6.70 44.06 11.20
N ASN A 100 6.46 43.48 12.39
CA ASN A 100 5.55 42.34 12.54
C ASN A 100 4.13 42.68 12.10
N GLN A 101 3.60 43.81 12.54
CA GLN A 101 2.26 44.26 12.15
C GLN A 101 2.16 44.54 10.65
N ASN A 102 3.20 45.15 10.07
CA ASN A 102 3.30 45.36 8.62
C ASN A 102 3.27 44.02 7.86
N LEU A 103 4.10 43.05 8.27
CA LEU A 103 4.13 41.72 7.67
C LEU A 103 2.76 41.01 7.78
N LYS A 104 2.13 41.05 8.97
CA LYS A 104 0.79 40.46 9.17
C LYS A 104 -0.26 41.12 8.27
N SER A 105 -0.24 42.44 8.12
CA SER A 105 -1.16 43.16 7.23
C SER A 105 -0.99 42.70 5.78
N LYS A 106 0.27 42.59 5.31
CA LYS A 106 0.59 42.14 3.94
C LYS A 106 0.20 40.69 3.70
N ILE A 107 0.42 39.80 4.66
CA ILE A 107 -0.01 38.40 4.56
C ILE A 107 -1.54 38.31 4.45
N LYS A 108 -2.28 39.10 5.22
CA LYS A 108 -3.76 39.17 5.10
C LYS A 108 -4.18 39.68 3.72
N GLU A 109 -3.60 40.78 3.27
CA GLU A 109 -3.92 41.35 1.95
C GLU A 109 -3.64 40.36 0.82
N LYS A 110 -2.51 39.65 0.88
CA LYS A 110 -2.05 38.73 -0.17
C LYS A 110 -2.75 37.38 -0.16
N TYR A 111 -3.11 36.84 1.01
CA TYR A 111 -3.54 35.44 1.15
C TYR A 111 -4.92 35.24 1.79
N ALA A 112 -5.60 36.27 2.32
CA ALA A 112 -6.94 36.12 2.91
C ALA A 112 -8.04 35.85 1.88
N THR A 113 -7.79 36.12 0.60
CA THR A 113 -8.71 35.79 -0.49
C THR A 113 -8.09 34.72 -1.38
N LEU A 114 -8.86 33.70 -1.72
CA LEU A 114 -8.44 32.71 -2.70
C LEU A 114 -8.93 33.13 -4.09
N TYR A 115 -8.02 33.15 -5.05
CA TYR A 115 -8.38 33.47 -6.42
C TYR A 115 -8.83 32.21 -7.17
N GLU A 116 -10.09 32.17 -7.59
CA GLU A 116 -10.62 31.10 -8.44
C GLU A 116 -11.06 31.68 -9.79
N GLY A 117 -10.33 31.36 -10.86
CA GLY A 117 -10.51 31.96 -12.18
C GLY A 117 -9.51 33.08 -12.47
N THR A 118 -9.91 34.15 -13.16
CA THR A 118 -8.99 35.21 -13.62
C THR A 118 -9.13 36.57 -12.94
N ALA A 119 -8.00 37.15 -12.48
CA ALA A 119 -7.70 38.58 -12.24
C ALA A 119 -8.89 39.55 -11.99
N ALA A 120 -9.62 39.81 -13.06
CA ALA A 120 -10.56 40.91 -13.20
C ALA A 120 -12.03 40.62 -12.82
N LYS A 121 -12.44 39.36 -12.56
CA LYS A 121 -13.85 39.00 -12.27
C LYS A 121 -14.08 37.77 -11.36
N GLY A 122 -13.04 37.23 -10.73
CA GLY A 122 -13.21 36.19 -9.72
C GLY A 122 -14.13 36.66 -8.59
N LYS A 123 -15.03 35.80 -8.11
CA LYS A 123 -15.61 36.01 -6.78
C LYS A 123 -14.44 35.96 -5.79
N HIS A 124 -14.18 37.08 -5.11
CA HIS A 124 -13.28 37.07 -3.96
C HIS A 124 -13.97 36.26 -2.86
N ASN A 125 -13.66 34.98 -2.82
CA ASN A 125 -14.07 34.14 -1.72
C ASN A 125 -13.02 34.31 -0.63
N LEU A 126 -13.48 34.65 0.58
CA LEU A 126 -12.60 34.64 1.73
C LEU A 126 -12.11 33.20 1.92
N LEU A 127 -10.79 33.03 2.06
CA LEU A 127 -10.19 31.71 2.20
C LEU A 127 -10.88 30.92 3.33
N ASN A 128 -11.20 31.59 4.44
CA ASN A 128 -11.87 31.00 5.58
C ASN A 128 -13.30 30.49 5.29
N ASP A 129 -14.00 31.05 4.30
CA ASP A 129 -15.39 30.66 3.98
C ASP A 129 -15.43 29.39 3.12
N ILE A 130 -14.41 29.17 2.28
CA ILE A 130 -14.34 28.04 1.35
C ILE A 130 -13.38 26.94 1.81
N TYR A 131 -12.49 27.23 2.77
CA TYR A 131 -11.52 26.27 3.26
C TYR A 131 -12.23 25.10 3.94
N THR A 132 -11.89 23.90 3.50
CA THR A 132 -12.32 22.64 4.09
C THR A 132 -11.07 21.96 4.62
N GLU A 133 -11.11 21.52 5.87
CA GLU A 133 -9.94 20.95 6.55
C GLU A 133 -9.42 19.73 5.78
N LEU A 134 -8.11 19.67 5.53
CA LEU A 134 -7.47 18.56 4.84
C LEU A 134 -7.05 17.49 5.84
N TYR A 135 -7.12 16.22 5.42
CA TYR A 135 -6.62 15.12 6.24
C TYR A 135 -5.09 15.01 6.11
N ILE A 136 -4.36 15.01 7.23
CA ILE A 136 -2.90 15.04 7.29
C ILE A 136 -2.41 13.98 8.27
N VAL A 137 -1.36 13.25 7.89
CA VAL A 137 -0.78 12.17 8.70
C VAL A 137 0.70 12.42 9.02
N GLU A 138 1.15 11.97 10.20
CA GLU A 138 2.56 11.90 10.61
C GLU A 138 3.21 10.63 10.05
N ASP A 139 4.52 10.68 9.82
CA ASP A 139 5.34 9.56 9.37
C ASP A 139 4.83 8.89 8.08
N TRP A 140 5.40 9.34 6.97
CA TRP A 140 5.22 8.67 5.69
C TRP A 140 5.68 7.20 5.78
N THR A 141 4.71 6.28 5.89
CA THR A 141 4.91 4.83 6.04
C THR A 141 4.95 4.08 4.71
N GLY A 142 4.52 4.71 3.61
CA GLY A 142 4.61 4.13 2.28
C GLY A 142 6.01 4.31 1.72
N GLY A 143 6.63 3.27 1.14
CA GLY A 143 7.86 3.46 0.36
C GLY A 143 7.68 4.48 -0.78
N VAL A 144 8.78 4.85 -1.46
CA VAL A 144 8.83 5.88 -2.53
C VAL A 144 7.82 5.52 -3.61
N ASN A 145 6.59 5.97 -3.46
CA ASN A 145 5.52 5.63 -4.38
C ASN A 145 5.55 6.68 -5.48
N THR A 146 6.21 6.31 -6.57
CA THR A 146 6.45 7.17 -7.73
C THR A 146 5.22 7.29 -8.64
N ASP A 147 4.10 6.64 -8.37
CA ASP A 147 2.95 6.55 -9.29
C ASP A 147 2.23 7.88 -9.58
N HIS A 148 1.38 7.89 -10.62
CA HIS A 148 0.62 9.08 -11.04
C HIS A 148 -0.56 9.41 -10.11
N GLU A 149 -0.81 10.69 -9.90
CA GLU A 149 -1.72 11.25 -8.88
C GLU A 149 -3.15 10.72 -8.96
N VAL A 150 -3.72 10.62 -10.18
CA VAL A 150 -5.09 10.12 -10.38
C VAL A 150 -5.21 8.62 -10.11
N ILE A 151 -4.19 7.84 -10.48
CA ILE A 151 -4.17 6.38 -10.26
C ILE A 151 -3.89 6.07 -8.80
N GLN A 152 -3.05 6.88 -8.14
CA GLN A 152 -2.88 6.77 -6.71
C GLN A 152 -4.23 6.87 -6.00
N ILE A 153 -5.12 7.78 -6.41
CA ILE A 153 -6.44 7.95 -5.78
C ILE A 153 -7.40 6.83 -6.11
N GLU A 154 -7.45 6.42 -7.39
CA GLU A 154 -8.31 5.33 -7.85
C GLU A 154 -7.86 3.96 -7.27
N ALA A 155 -6.57 3.77 -6.96
CA ALA A 155 -6.02 2.57 -6.34
C ALA A 155 -5.92 2.62 -4.79
N ARG A 156 -6.03 3.82 -4.18
CA ARG A 156 -5.97 4.06 -2.72
C ARG A 156 -7.22 3.74 -1.88
N PRO A 157 -8.44 3.41 -2.38
CA PRO A 157 -9.61 3.24 -1.50
C PRO A 157 -9.42 2.20 -0.37
N ALA A 158 -8.40 1.34 -0.46
CA ALA A 158 -8.06 0.34 0.55
C ALA A 158 -7.00 0.77 1.59
N ARG A 159 -6.35 1.94 1.48
CA ARG A 159 -5.22 2.36 2.34
C ARG A 159 -5.54 3.55 3.26
N HIS A 160 -6.47 3.37 4.19
CA HIS A 160 -6.66 4.18 5.41
C HIS A 160 -7.70 5.31 5.39
N ALA A 161 -8.47 5.28 6.49
CA ALA A 161 -8.75 6.41 7.36
C ALA A 161 -8.40 5.99 8.80
N ALA A 162 -7.42 6.64 9.42
CA ALA A 162 -7.05 6.55 10.85
C ALA A 162 -6.16 5.36 11.32
N THR A 163 -4.87 5.63 11.43
CA THR A 163 -4.09 5.32 12.65
C THR A 163 -3.21 6.50 13.10
N ASP A 164 -2.92 7.46 12.22
CA ASP A 164 -2.16 8.64 12.62
C ASP A 164 -3.11 9.71 13.15
N ALA A 165 -2.79 10.28 14.32
CA ALA A 165 -3.51 11.40 14.88
C ALA A 165 -3.51 12.52 13.84
N ALA A 166 -4.69 12.86 13.31
CA ALA A 166 -4.82 13.88 12.28
C ALA A 166 -4.21 15.19 12.81
N ILE A 167 -3.08 15.61 12.24
CA ILE A 167 -2.43 16.86 12.63
C ILE A 167 -3.21 17.99 11.99
N LYS A 168 -3.51 19.04 12.75
CA LYS A 168 -3.90 20.32 12.16
C LYS A 168 -2.64 21.08 11.78
N PHE A 169 -2.59 21.70 10.60
CA PHE A 169 -1.43 22.53 10.24
C PHE A 169 -1.19 23.69 11.22
N SER A 170 -2.23 24.14 11.95
CA SER A 170 -2.07 25.08 13.05
C SER A 170 -1.10 24.61 14.14
N ASP A 171 -0.90 23.29 14.24
CA ASP A 171 -0.23 22.61 15.33
C ASP A 171 1.06 21.91 14.85
N VAL A 172 1.48 22.11 13.60
CA VAL A 172 2.59 21.37 12.96
C VAL A 172 3.95 21.51 13.68
N PHE A 173 4.11 22.54 14.50
CA PHE A 173 5.29 22.78 15.34
C PHE A 173 5.03 22.62 16.85
N SER A 174 3.82 22.22 17.25
CA SER A 174 3.36 22.20 18.64
C SER A 174 3.62 20.88 19.39
N GLY A 175 3.90 19.79 18.67
CA GLY A 175 4.01 18.43 19.22
C GLY A 175 5.31 18.10 19.98
N SER A 176 6.40 18.87 19.82
CA SER A 176 7.61 18.75 20.64
C SER A 176 8.54 19.96 20.50
N GLN A 177 9.31 20.31 21.54
CA GLN A 177 10.35 21.35 21.46
C GLN A 177 11.46 21.04 20.45
N HIS A 178 11.52 19.82 19.90
CA HIS A 178 12.58 19.34 19.02
C HIS A 178 12.21 19.39 17.53
N VAL A 179 10.93 19.47 17.16
CA VAL A 179 10.53 19.55 15.75
C VAL A 179 10.74 20.97 15.22
N LYS A 180 11.85 21.17 14.49
CA LYS A 180 12.16 22.44 13.83
C LYS A 180 12.06 22.40 12.31
N LYS A 181 12.10 21.22 11.69
CA LYS A 181 12.19 21.06 10.22
C LYS A 181 11.13 20.06 9.77
N VAL A 182 10.15 20.54 9.02
CA VAL A 182 8.98 19.76 8.57
C VAL A 182 9.00 19.67 7.05
N LEU A 183 8.82 18.47 6.50
CA LEU A 183 8.61 18.23 5.07
C LEU A 183 7.20 17.69 4.85
N THR A 184 6.36 18.44 4.14
CA THR A 184 5.00 18.03 3.82
C THR A 184 4.91 17.59 2.36
N LEU A 185 4.49 16.35 2.17
CA LEU A 185 4.31 15.71 0.88
C LEU A 185 2.84 15.71 0.47
N GLY A 186 2.61 15.75 -0.84
CA GLY A 186 1.28 15.56 -1.40
C GLY A 186 1.27 15.67 -2.91
N ILE A 187 0.33 14.99 -3.56
CA ILE A 187 0.13 15.06 -5.01
C ILE A 187 -0.26 16.48 -5.47
N ALA A 188 -0.16 16.80 -6.76
CA ALA A 188 -0.60 18.09 -7.28
C ALA A 188 -2.09 18.32 -7.04
N GLY A 189 -2.46 19.59 -6.88
CA GLY A 189 -3.83 19.99 -6.58
C GLY A 189 -4.36 19.64 -5.18
N ILE A 190 -3.65 18.83 -4.38
CA ILE A 190 -4.15 18.30 -3.09
C ILE A 190 -4.33 19.36 -1.99
N GLY A 191 -3.79 20.56 -2.18
CA GLY A 191 -3.95 21.68 -1.24
C GLY A 191 -2.69 22.05 -0.45
N LYS A 192 -1.48 21.65 -0.89
CA LYS A 192 -0.20 22.05 -0.26
C LYS A 192 -0.07 23.57 -0.07
N THR A 193 -0.11 24.33 -1.16
CA THR A 193 -0.02 25.80 -1.14
C THR A 193 -1.17 26.44 -0.36
N VAL A 194 -2.40 25.93 -0.51
CA VAL A 194 -3.57 26.44 0.23
C VAL A 194 -3.41 26.24 1.74
N SER A 195 -2.76 25.16 2.17
CA SER A 195 -2.45 24.90 3.58
C SER A 195 -1.43 25.89 4.15
N VAL A 196 -0.38 26.20 3.37
CA VAL A 196 0.60 27.24 3.73
C VAL A 196 -0.07 28.61 3.84
N GLN A 197 -0.95 28.94 2.89
CA GLN A 197 -1.73 30.18 2.92
C GLN A 197 -2.63 30.25 4.16
N LYS A 198 -3.36 29.17 4.46
CA LYS A 198 -4.25 29.09 5.64
C LYS A 198 -3.47 29.29 6.94
N PHE A 199 -2.33 28.61 7.09
CA PHE A 199 -1.44 28.76 8.25
C PHE A 199 -1.00 30.21 8.44
N ALA A 200 -0.56 30.88 7.37
CA ALA A 200 -0.09 32.25 7.45
C ALA A 200 -1.21 33.25 7.75
N VAL A 201 -2.41 33.06 7.18
CA VAL A 201 -3.58 33.89 7.49
C VAL A 201 -4.00 33.74 8.95
N ASP A 202 -4.07 32.51 9.48
CA ASP A 202 -4.43 32.28 10.89
C ASP A 202 -3.40 32.87 11.86
N TRP A 203 -2.10 32.79 11.53
CA TRP A 203 -1.04 33.48 12.28
C TRP A 203 -1.21 34.99 12.23
N ALA A 204 -1.49 35.56 11.06
CA ALA A 204 -1.66 37.00 10.91
C ALA A 204 -2.91 37.53 11.63
N GLU A 205 -3.98 36.72 11.67
CA GLU A 205 -5.22 37.01 12.42
C GLU A 205 -5.10 36.75 13.93
N GLY A 206 -4.03 36.10 14.39
CA GLY A 206 -3.84 35.75 15.80
C GLY A 206 -4.72 34.59 16.27
N LYS A 207 -5.22 33.75 15.36
CA LYS A 207 -6.07 32.59 15.66
C LYS A 207 -5.25 31.37 16.13
N SER A 208 -4.01 31.23 15.66
CA SER A 208 -3.10 30.14 16.01
C SER A 208 -1.64 30.62 16.00
N ASN A 209 -0.71 29.80 16.52
CA ASN A 209 0.73 30.05 16.44
C ASN A 209 1.19 31.36 17.10
N ALA A 210 0.60 31.72 18.25
CA ALA A 210 0.93 32.93 18.99
C ALA A 210 2.38 32.98 19.53
N ASP A 211 3.07 31.83 19.56
CA ASP A 211 4.48 31.73 19.95
C ASP A 211 5.46 32.10 18.83
N ILE A 212 4.99 32.38 17.61
CA ILE A 212 5.83 32.67 16.44
C ILE A 212 5.86 34.17 16.17
N ASP A 213 7.07 34.73 16.16
CA ASP A 213 7.30 36.16 15.95
C ASP A 213 7.24 36.55 14.47
N PHE A 214 7.76 35.73 13.56
CA PHE A 214 7.77 36.05 12.13
C PHE A 214 7.53 34.82 11.26
N VAL A 215 6.72 34.97 10.22
CA VAL A 215 6.45 33.94 9.21
C VAL A 215 6.83 34.48 7.83
N PHE A 216 7.82 33.86 7.19
CA PHE A 216 8.27 34.19 5.84
C PHE A 216 7.90 33.06 4.88
N ILE A 217 6.97 33.31 3.96
CA ILE A 217 6.65 32.38 2.87
C ILE A 217 7.55 32.70 1.68
N ILE A 218 8.30 31.71 1.20
CA ILE A 218 9.25 31.81 0.09
C ILE A 218 8.96 30.69 -0.91
N PRO A 219 8.18 30.94 -1.97
CA PRO A 219 7.91 29.92 -2.98
C PRO A 219 9.17 29.57 -3.76
N PHE A 220 9.47 28.28 -3.95
CA PHE A 220 10.63 27.83 -4.73
C PHE A 220 10.58 28.30 -6.18
N ARG A 221 9.38 28.47 -6.74
CA ARG A 221 9.18 29.12 -8.05
C ARG A 221 9.77 30.52 -8.14
N GLU A 222 9.74 31.30 -7.05
CA GLU A 222 10.33 32.65 -7.01
C GLU A 222 11.87 32.56 -6.94
N LEU A 223 12.40 31.57 -6.23
CA LEU A 223 13.84 31.36 -6.09
C LEU A 223 14.52 31.02 -7.42
N ASN A 224 13.82 30.37 -8.35
CA ASN A 224 14.35 30.11 -9.69
C ASN A 224 14.71 31.38 -10.46
N LEU A 225 14.08 32.53 -10.16
CA LEU A 225 14.36 33.81 -10.81
C LEU A 225 15.68 34.43 -10.32
N LEU A 226 16.09 34.08 -9.10
CA LEU A 226 17.21 34.68 -8.38
C LEU A 226 18.51 33.85 -8.49
N LYS A 227 18.48 32.69 -9.14
CA LYS A 227 19.57 31.69 -9.14
C LYS A 227 20.93 32.17 -9.70
N ASP A 228 20.95 33.22 -10.51
CA ASP A 228 22.15 33.68 -11.22
C ASP A 228 22.98 34.71 -10.41
N LYS A 229 22.58 35.04 -9.18
CA LYS A 229 23.22 36.05 -8.31
C LYS A 229 23.44 35.53 -6.89
N GLU A 230 24.34 36.18 -6.16
CA GLU A 230 24.60 35.92 -4.74
C GLU A 230 23.86 36.92 -3.85
N TYR A 231 23.27 36.41 -2.77
CA TYR A 231 22.52 37.20 -1.79
C TYR A 231 22.94 36.82 -0.38
N SER A 232 22.80 37.76 0.56
CA SER A 232 22.67 37.42 1.98
C SER A 232 21.20 37.10 2.32
N LEU A 233 20.93 36.46 3.47
CA LEU A 233 19.56 36.13 3.85
C LEU A 233 18.64 37.38 3.96
N PRO A 234 19.08 38.52 4.54
CA PRO A 234 18.25 39.70 4.60
C PRO A 234 18.01 40.33 3.22
N GLU A 235 19.01 40.31 2.34
CA GLU A 235 18.86 40.76 0.95
C GLU A 235 17.86 39.87 0.19
N LEU A 236 17.90 38.55 0.39
CA LEU A 236 16.94 37.62 -0.20
C LEU A 236 15.52 37.92 0.31
N LEU A 237 15.34 38.12 1.61
CA LEU A 237 14.03 38.47 2.18
C LEU A 237 13.51 39.81 1.67
N HIS A 238 14.37 40.82 1.52
CA HIS A 238 13.99 42.09 0.92
C HIS A 238 13.57 41.93 -0.55
N HIS A 239 14.20 41.03 -1.33
CA HIS A 239 13.71 40.69 -2.68
C HIS A 239 12.35 39.99 -2.67
N VAL A 240 12.03 39.22 -1.63
CA VAL A 240 10.71 38.58 -1.47
C VAL A 240 9.66 39.58 -0.98
N TYR A 241 10.06 40.52 -0.11
CA TYR A 241 9.23 41.54 0.53
C TYR A 241 9.84 42.96 0.37
N PRO A 242 9.84 43.54 -0.85
CA PRO A 242 10.56 44.79 -1.16
C PRO A 242 10.05 46.02 -0.42
N GLU A 243 8.78 46.00 -0.03
CA GLU A 243 8.13 47.08 0.73
C GLU A 243 8.44 47.05 2.24
N GLN A 244 9.32 46.16 2.71
CA GLN A 244 9.80 46.14 4.10
C GLN A 244 11.08 46.96 4.23
N GLN A 245 11.26 47.63 5.38
CA GLN A 245 12.56 48.22 5.69
C GLN A 245 13.65 47.14 5.79
N PRO A 246 14.94 47.50 5.62
CA PRO A 246 16.03 46.55 5.73
C PRO A 246 15.98 45.81 7.08
N LEU A 247 15.63 44.51 7.03
CA LEU A 247 15.46 43.64 8.21
C LEU A 247 16.77 43.44 9.01
N ASN A 248 17.88 43.97 8.50
CA ASN A 248 19.21 43.90 9.08
C ASN A 248 19.31 44.73 10.37
N GLU A 249 18.53 45.82 10.46
CA GLU A 249 18.58 46.78 11.57
C GLU A 249 17.53 46.51 12.67
N THR A 250 16.64 45.54 12.44
CA THR A 250 15.49 45.26 13.31
C THR A 250 15.81 44.27 14.43
N GLY A 251 17.04 43.74 14.51
CA GLY A 251 17.42 42.72 15.49
C GLY A 251 16.75 41.36 15.24
N LEU A 252 16.15 41.11 14.07
CA LEU A 252 15.43 39.86 13.74
C LEU A 252 16.28 38.58 13.88
N PHE A 253 17.59 38.70 13.65
CA PHE A 253 18.54 37.58 13.60
C PHE A 253 19.42 37.49 14.86
N ASP A 254 19.05 38.16 15.95
CA ASP A 254 19.77 38.15 17.23
C ASP A 254 19.67 36.81 18.00
N GLY A 255 18.77 35.92 17.57
CA GLY A 255 18.56 34.60 18.15
C GLY A 255 17.41 34.52 19.17
N GLU A 256 16.82 35.67 19.57
CA GLU A 256 15.69 35.72 20.50
C GLU A 256 14.34 35.56 19.78
N CYS A 257 14.29 35.90 18.48
CA CYS A 257 13.07 35.81 17.67
C CYS A 257 12.82 34.38 17.16
N LYS A 258 11.58 33.90 17.32
CA LYS A 258 11.09 32.64 16.73
C LYS A 258 10.56 32.88 15.33
N CYS A 259 11.40 32.62 14.34
CA CYS A 259 11.05 32.76 12.92
C CYS A 259 10.72 31.41 12.26
N VAL A 260 9.67 31.40 11.43
CA VAL A 260 9.29 30.29 10.55
C VAL A 260 9.57 30.68 9.10
N PHE A 261 10.35 29.86 8.40
CA PHE A 261 10.56 29.97 6.96
C PHE A 261 9.81 28.85 6.25
N ILE A 262 8.84 29.21 5.42
CA ILE A 262 8.03 28.25 4.67
C ILE A 262 8.49 28.27 3.21
N PHE A 263 9.13 27.20 2.76
CA PHE A 263 9.50 27.00 1.37
C PHE A 263 8.42 26.19 0.63
N ASP A 264 7.64 26.86 -0.21
CA ASP A 264 6.50 26.23 -0.90
C ASP A 264 6.90 25.72 -2.29
N GLY A 265 6.70 24.43 -2.56
CA GLY A 265 6.82 23.81 -3.89
C GLY A 265 8.23 23.39 -4.31
N LEU A 266 8.94 22.57 -3.52
CA LEU A 266 10.31 22.11 -3.86
C LEU A 266 10.40 21.42 -5.22
N ASP A 267 9.36 20.71 -5.63
CA ASP A 267 9.26 20.07 -6.96
C ASP A 267 9.19 21.09 -8.13
N GLU A 268 9.01 22.37 -7.84
CA GLU A 268 9.06 23.47 -8.81
C GLU A 268 10.48 24.05 -8.96
N PHE A 269 11.46 23.64 -8.13
CA PHE A 269 12.83 24.15 -8.15
C PHE A 269 13.66 23.44 -9.23
N ARG A 270 14.20 24.20 -10.20
CA ARG A 270 14.91 23.62 -11.36
C ARG A 270 16.37 23.23 -11.08
N SER A 271 16.98 23.79 -10.04
CA SER A 271 18.35 23.47 -9.66
C SER A 271 18.34 22.47 -8.51
N PRO A 272 18.95 21.27 -8.62
CA PRO A 272 18.95 20.32 -7.52
C PRO A 272 19.62 20.92 -6.27
N LEU A 273 19.00 20.73 -5.11
CA LEU A 273 19.60 21.15 -3.84
C LEU A 273 20.87 20.33 -3.57
N SER A 274 22.02 21.01 -3.43
CA SER A 274 23.31 20.37 -3.18
C SER A 274 23.68 20.48 -1.71
N PHE A 275 23.62 19.37 -0.99
CA PHE A 275 23.99 19.31 0.44
C PHE A 275 25.49 19.07 0.67
N ASP A 276 26.25 18.87 -0.41
CA ASP A 276 27.71 18.64 -0.40
C ASP A 276 28.52 19.95 -0.53
N GLU A 277 27.87 21.06 -0.92
CA GLU A 277 28.50 22.37 -1.02
C GLU A 277 28.84 22.99 0.35
N LYS A 278 29.82 23.92 0.37
CA LYS A 278 30.25 24.60 1.59
C LYS A 278 29.11 25.47 2.13
N LYS A 279 28.65 25.13 3.34
CA LYS A 279 27.58 25.84 4.05
C LYS A 279 28.09 27.13 4.68
N ILE A 280 27.22 28.12 4.75
CA ILE A 280 27.49 29.40 5.42
C ILE A 280 26.87 29.41 6.83
N SER A 281 27.43 30.26 7.69
CA SER A 281 27.01 30.38 9.10
C SER A 281 26.64 31.81 9.51
N ALA A 282 27.09 32.82 8.78
CA ALA A 282 26.76 34.21 9.05
C ALA A 282 25.62 34.67 8.14
N VAL A 283 24.58 35.26 8.75
CA VAL A 283 23.36 35.73 8.06
C VAL A 283 23.66 36.82 7.02
N THR A 284 24.74 37.57 7.22
CA THR A 284 25.22 38.64 6.32
C THR A 284 26.14 38.15 5.20
N GLU A 285 26.57 36.88 5.22
CA GLU A 285 27.42 36.30 4.18
C GLU A 285 26.63 36.12 2.89
N LYS A 286 27.20 36.53 1.76
CA LYS A 286 26.58 36.37 0.45
C LYS A 286 26.91 34.99 -0.11
N ALA A 287 25.89 34.30 -0.60
CA ALA A 287 26.03 33.01 -1.26
C ALA A 287 24.96 32.82 -2.33
N SER A 288 25.10 31.77 -3.13
CA SER A 288 24.06 31.37 -4.07
C SER A 288 22.76 31.00 -3.33
N VAL A 289 21.63 31.13 -4.01
CA VAL A 289 20.31 30.76 -3.45
C VAL A 289 20.28 29.30 -2.98
N ASN A 290 20.97 28.40 -3.70
CA ASN A 290 21.08 26.99 -3.32
C ASN A 290 21.77 26.84 -1.96
N VAL A 291 22.94 27.48 -1.78
CA VAL A 291 23.71 27.44 -0.53
C VAL A 291 22.93 28.08 0.63
N LEU A 292 22.20 29.19 0.40
CA LEU A 292 21.36 29.82 1.43
C LEU A 292 20.27 28.88 1.93
N VAL A 293 19.52 28.27 1.00
CA VAL A 293 18.42 27.36 1.33
C VAL A 293 18.94 26.10 2.02
N THR A 294 19.99 25.46 1.49
CA THR A 294 20.56 24.25 2.13
C THR A 294 21.19 24.56 3.49
N SER A 295 21.77 25.75 3.70
CA SER A 295 22.29 26.21 5.00
C SER A 295 21.17 26.50 6.01
N LEU A 296 20.01 26.99 5.57
CA LEU A 296 18.82 27.15 6.43
C LEU A 296 18.16 25.82 6.80
N ILE A 297 18.04 24.90 5.84
CA ILE A 297 17.46 23.56 6.06
C ILE A 297 18.35 22.77 7.03
N SER A 298 19.66 22.76 6.79
CA SER A 298 20.61 22.07 7.64
C SER A 298 20.87 22.75 9.00
N GLY A 299 20.40 23.99 9.17
CA GLY A 299 20.46 24.73 10.43
C GLY A 299 21.80 25.42 10.72
N THR A 300 22.71 25.52 9.74
CA THR A 300 24.00 26.21 9.92
C THR A 300 23.87 27.73 9.90
N LEU A 301 22.93 28.27 9.11
CA LEU A 301 22.76 29.72 8.93
C LEU A 301 21.94 30.37 10.05
N PHE A 302 20.87 29.70 10.50
CA PHE A 302 20.01 30.21 11.58
C PHE A 302 19.45 29.04 12.42
N PRO A 303 20.15 28.59 13.48
CA PRO A 303 19.82 27.38 14.23
C PRO A 303 18.48 27.41 14.99
N SER A 304 17.97 28.59 15.34
CA SER A 304 16.66 28.78 15.98
C SER A 304 15.50 28.73 14.98
N ALA A 305 15.77 28.84 13.67
CA ALA A 305 14.75 28.89 12.63
C ALA A 305 13.97 27.58 12.50
N ARG A 306 12.65 27.69 12.54
CA ARG A 306 11.73 26.65 12.10
C ARG A 306 11.61 26.72 10.57
N VAL A 307 11.69 25.58 9.89
CA VAL A 307 11.56 25.50 8.43
C VAL A 307 10.47 24.50 8.08
N TRP A 308 9.56 24.91 7.21
CA TRP A 308 8.52 24.06 6.64
C TRP A 308 8.67 24.01 5.13
N ILE A 309 8.73 22.83 4.55
CA ILE A 309 8.93 22.61 3.11
C ILE A 309 7.73 21.84 2.58
N THR A 310 7.15 22.27 1.46
CA THR A 310 6.13 21.49 0.75
C THR A 310 6.69 20.94 -0.56
N SER A 311 6.34 19.70 -0.92
CA SER A 311 6.80 19.06 -2.17
C SER A 311 5.86 17.98 -2.66
N ARG A 312 5.91 17.64 -3.95
CA ARG A 312 5.46 16.32 -4.43
C ARG A 312 6.43 15.23 -3.97
N PRO A 313 5.97 13.97 -3.78
CA PRO A 313 6.85 12.86 -3.41
C PRO A 313 8.10 12.74 -4.30
N ALA A 314 7.94 12.89 -5.62
CA ALA A 314 9.05 12.83 -6.57
C ALA A 314 10.12 13.94 -6.39
N GLY A 315 9.77 15.07 -5.78
CA GLY A 315 10.72 16.15 -5.48
C GLY A 315 11.36 16.04 -4.11
N ALA A 316 10.87 15.16 -3.23
CA ALA A 316 11.31 15.02 -1.84
C ALA A 316 12.73 14.48 -1.72
N ASP A 317 13.14 13.60 -2.64
CA ASP A 317 14.45 12.93 -2.63
C ASP A 317 15.64 13.88 -2.76
N GLN A 318 15.41 15.14 -3.14
CA GLN A 318 16.44 16.18 -3.15
C GLN A 318 16.96 16.50 -1.73
N ILE A 319 16.20 16.20 -0.67
CA ILE A 319 16.58 16.50 0.71
C ILE A 319 16.88 15.20 1.45
N PRO A 320 18.13 15.00 1.93
CA PRO A 320 18.47 13.85 2.76
C PRO A 320 17.61 13.81 4.04
N SER A 321 17.05 12.63 4.36
CA SER A 321 16.15 12.44 5.52
C SER A 321 16.76 12.89 6.85
N LYS A 322 18.08 12.81 7.01
CA LYS A 322 18.83 13.31 8.18
C LYS A 322 18.63 14.80 8.51
N HIS A 323 18.14 15.60 7.55
CA HIS A 323 17.90 17.04 7.72
C HIS A 323 16.44 17.38 8.05
N ILE A 324 15.55 16.40 8.06
CA ILE A 324 14.12 16.56 8.33
C ILE A 324 13.79 15.89 9.66
N HIS A 325 13.05 16.58 10.53
CA HIS A 325 12.63 16.05 11.83
C HIS A 325 11.25 15.39 11.77
N LEU A 326 10.38 15.88 10.88
CA LEU A 326 9.02 15.38 10.71
C LEU A 326 8.65 15.39 9.22
N VAL A 327 8.16 14.26 8.72
CA VAL A 327 7.56 14.17 7.38
C VAL A 327 6.06 14.02 7.55
N THR A 328 5.28 14.85 6.88
CA THR A 328 3.81 14.75 6.86
C THR A 328 3.29 14.53 5.45
N GLU A 329 2.13 13.88 5.29
CA GLU A 329 1.45 13.72 4.00
C GLU A 329 0.06 14.36 4.03
N ILE A 330 -0.26 15.19 3.02
CA ILE A 330 -1.62 15.68 2.78
C ILE A 330 -2.38 14.64 1.95
N GLN A 331 -3.47 14.13 2.50
CA GLN A 331 -4.34 13.15 1.88
C GLN A 331 -5.65 13.74 1.32
N GLY A 332 -5.80 15.07 1.26
CA GLY A 332 -6.99 15.68 0.64
C GLY A 332 -8.28 15.42 1.41
N PHE A 333 -9.38 15.17 0.68
CA PHE A 333 -10.71 14.88 1.22
C PHE A 333 -10.94 13.38 1.32
N VAL A 334 -10.47 12.79 2.42
CA VAL A 334 -10.58 11.34 2.67
C VAL A 334 -12.00 10.95 3.04
N THR A 335 -12.68 11.79 3.85
CA THR A 335 -14.03 11.51 4.33
C THR A 335 -15.11 12.04 3.39
N ASP A 336 -16.24 11.34 3.34
CA ASP A 336 -17.44 11.80 2.63
C ASP A 336 -17.90 13.17 3.15
N GLN A 337 -17.75 13.39 4.46
CA GLN A 337 -18.07 14.67 5.09
C GLN A 337 -17.24 15.83 4.53
N GLN A 338 -15.92 15.67 4.37
CA GLN A 338 -15.05 16.71 3.77
C GLN A 338 -15.44 17.01 2.32
N LYS A 339 -15.71 15.97 1.52
CA LYS A 339 -16.12 16.15 0.12
C LYS A 339 -17.42 16.95 0.02
N GLU A 340 -18.42 16.58 0.82
CA GLU A 340 -19.72 17.26 0.82
C GLU A 340 -19.64 18.68 1.40
N GLU A 341 -18.88 18.86 2.49
CA GLU A 341 -18.66 20.17 3.12
C GLU A 341 -18.09 21.18 2.13
N TYR A 342 -17.12 20.76 1.30
CA TYR A 342 -16.55 21.60 0.25
C TYR A 342 -17.62 22.14 -0.71
N PHE A 343 -18.55 21.30 -1.18
CA PHE A 343 -19.63 21.73 -2.08
C PHE A 343 -20.67 22.59 -1.35
N ARG A 344 -21.07 22.23 -0.13
CA ARG A 344 -22.02 23.00 0.68
C ARG A 344 -21.52 24.39 1.06
N LYS A 345 -20.21 24.55 1.31
CA LYS A 345 -19.60 25.87 1.58
C LYS A 345 -19.58 26.78 0.35
N ARG A 346 -19.56 26.19 -0.85
CA ARG A 346 -19.48 26.92 -2.13
C ARG A 346 -20.83 27.30 -2.70
N ILE A 347 -21.83 26.45 -2.48
CA ILE A 347 -23.17 26.63 -3.02
C ILE A 347 -24.03 27.22 -1.90
N GLY A 348 -24.45 28.48 -2.07
CA GLY A 348 -25.25 29.16 -1.04
C GLY A 348 -26.64 28.55 -0.83
N ASP A 349 -27.19 27.90 -1.85
CA ASP A 349 -28.47 27.19 -1.81
C ASP A 349 -28.24 25.71 -1.45
N GLN A 350 -28.84 25.24 -0.35
CA GLN A 350 -28.63 23.87 0.12
C GLN A 350 -29.28 22.81 -0.79
N ASP A 351 -30.40 23.14 -1.45
CA ASP A 351 -31.07 22.20 -2.35
C ASP A 351 -30.23 22.01 -3.64
N GLU A 352 -29.64 23.10 -4.16
CA GLU A 352 -28.70 23.03 -5.29
C GLU A 352 -27.42 22.25 -4.90
N ALA A 353 -26.96 22.40 -3.66
CA ALA A 353 -25.79 21.67 -3.15
C ALA A 353 -26.04 20.16 -3.06
N ASP A 354 -27.19 19.76 -2.50
CA ASP A 354 -27.56 18.37 -2.36
C ASP A 354 -27.81 17.70 -3.73
N GLU A 355 -28.43 18.41 -4.69
CA GLU A 355 -28.57 17.93 -6.08
C GLU A 355 -27.20 17.68 -6.73
N MET A 356 -26.24 18.61 -6.56
CA MET A 356 -24.89 18.45 -7.10
C MET A 356 -24.14 17.28 -6.46
N ILE A 357 -24.20 17.14 -5.14
CA ILE A 357 -23.58 16.01 -4.41
C ILE A 357 -24.17 14.68 -4.92
N LEU A 358 -25.49 14.62 -5.15
CA LEU A 358 -26.16 13.45 -5.72
C LEU A 358 -25.64 13.10 -7.11
N LEU A 359 -25.45 14.10 -7.99
CA LEU A 359 -24.88 13.89 -9.33
C LEU A 359 -23.44 13.38 -9.27
N ILE A 360 -22.62 13.92 -8.36
CA ILE A 360 -21.24 13.46 -8.18
C ILE A 360 -21.23 12.01 -7.68
N LYS A 361 -22.06 11.65 -6.70
CA LYS A 361 -22.15 10.28 -6.17
C LYS A 361 -22.67 9.26 -7.19
N LYS A 362 -23.49 9.68 -8.17
CA LYS A 362 -23.90 8.82 -9.29
C LYS A 362 -22.72 8.38 -10.18
N SER A 363 -21.67 9.19 -10.29
CA SER A 363 -20.48 8.88 -11.07
C SER A 363 -19.30 8.56 -10.17
N LYS A 364 -19.00 7.27 -10.01
CA LYS A 364 -17.89 6.80 -9.15
C LYS A 364 -16.55 7.43 -9.52
N THR A 365 -16.25 7.61 -10.81
CA THR A 365 -15.03 8.28 -11.28
C THR A 365 -14.95 9.72 -10.79
N LEU A 366 -16.03 10.50 -10.91
CA LEU A 366 -16.07 11.88 -10.42
C LEU A 366 -15.96 11.93 -8.89
N TYR A 367 -16.65 11.01 -8.21
CA TYR A 367 -16.62 10.90 -6.76
C TYR A 367 -15.22 10.60 -6.21
N ILE A 368 -14.51 9.65 -6.83
CA ILE A 368 -13.14 9.30 -6.48
C ILE A 368 -12.20 10.49 -6.74
N MET A 369 -12.34 11.18 -7.87
CA MET A 369 -11.53 12.36 -8.18
C MET A 369 -11.74 13.51 -7.19
N CYS A 370 -12.94 13.66 -6.61
CA CYS A 370 -13.24 14.64 -5.56
C CYS A 370 -12.48 14.40 -4.24
N TYR A 371 -11.61 13.40 -4.17
CA TYR A 371 -10.56 13.33 -3.16
C TYR A 371 -9.56 14.49 -3.27
N ILE A 372 -9.24 14.97 -4.48
CA ILE A 372 -8.38 16.17 -4.65
C ILE A 372 -9.25 17.43 -4.71
N PRO A 373 -8.98 18.44 -3.87
CA PRO A 373 -9.72 19.70 -3.89
C PRO A 373 -9.79 20.40 -5.26
N VAL A 374 -8.72 20.35 -6.07
CA VAL A 374 -8.74 20.96 -7.43
C VAL A 374 -9.75 20.27 -8.35
N PHE A 375 -9.94 18.96 -8.23
CA PHE A 375 -10.93 18.22 -9.00
C PHE A 375 -12.34 18.59 -8.53
N CYS A 376 -12.57 18.78 -7.23
CA CYS A 376 -13.85 19.31 -6.74
C CYS A 376 -14.19 20.65 -7.37
N TRP A 377 -13.22 21.55 -7.53
CA TRP A 377 -13.41 22.84 -8.19
C TRP A 377 -13.75 22.70 -9.69
N ILE A 378 -13.03 21.84 -10.41
CA ILE A 378 -13.29 21.55 -11.84
C ILE A 378 -14.69 20.94 -12.00
N THR A 379 -15.02 19.92 -11.19
CA THR A 379 -16.32 19.24 -11.20
C THR A 379 -17.45 20.20 -10.86
N TYR A 380 -17.29 21.05 -9.84
CA TYR A 380 -18.24 22.11 -9.51
C TYR A 380 -18.47 23.04 -10.71
N THR A 381 -17.40 23.54 -11.33
CA THR A 381 -17.49 24.47 -12.46
C THR A 381 -18.26 23.86 -13.63
N VAL A 382 -17.97 22.60 -13.97
CA VAL A 382 -18.61 21.89 -15.08
C VAL A 382 -20.06 21.55 -14.77
N LEU A 383 -20.33 20.92 -13.62
CA LEU A 383 -21.69 20.50 -13.25
C LEU A 383 -22.62 21.69 -13.05
N GLN A 384 -22.15 22.77 -12.42
CA GLN A 384 -22.97 23.98 -12.26
C GLN A 384 -23.37 24.57 -13.62
N HIS A 385 -22.45 24.58 -14.59
CA HIS A 385 -22.76 25.05 -15.94
C HIS A 385 -23.78 24.14 -16.65
N ILE A 386 -23.65 22.81 -16.51
CA ILE A 386 -24.60 21.83 -17.06
C ILE A 386 -26.00 22.01 -16.45
N MET A 387 -26.09 22.13 -15.11
CA MET A 387 -27.35 22.33 -14.37
C MET A 387 -28.05 23.62 -14.81
N LYS A 388 -27.32 24.74 -14.92
CA LYS A 388 -27.87 26.04 -15.36
C LYS A 388 -28.41 26.00 -16.80
N ASN A 389 -27.79 25.23 -17.68
CA ASN A 389 -28.16 25.15 -19.09
C ASN A 389 -29.23 24.07 -19.41
N ARG A 390 -29.69 23.31 -18.41
CA ARG A 390 -30.67 22.19 -18.55
C ARG A 390 -30.28 21.17 -19.62
N ASN A 391 -28.98 21.01 -19.89
CA ASN A 391 -28.49 19.97 -20.80
C ASN A 391 -28.56 18.62 -20.06
N THR A 392 -29.43 17.72 -20.52
CA THR A 392 -29.61 16.37 -19.96
C THR A 392 -28.52 15.37 -20.37
N GLU A 393 -27.39 15.84 -20.92
CA GLU A 393 -26.30 14.95 -21.31
C GLU A 393 -25.50 14.53 -20.07
N GLU A 394 -25.59 13.25 -19.71
CA GLU A 394 -24.74 12.65 -18.68
C GLU A 394 -23.26 12.75 -19.07
N LEU A 395 -22.40 13.21 -18.17
CA LEU A 395 -20.95 13.16 -18.32
C LEU A 395 -20.49 11.69 -18.25
N LYS A 396 -20.04 11.13 -19.38
CA LYS A 396 -19.69 9.71 -19.50
C LYS A 396 -18.21 9.41 -19.32
N SER A 397 -17.33 10.40 -19.47
CA SER A 397 -15.89 10.18 -19.48
C SER A 397 -15.10 11.36 -18.93
N LEU A 398 -13.84 11.12 -18.54
CA LEU A 398 -12.98 12.17 -18.02
C LEU A 398 -12.66 13.20 -19.10
N THR A 399 -12.43 12.74 -20.34
CA THR A 399 -12.19 13.59 -21.50
C THR A 399 -13.33 14.57 -21.75
N GLN A 400 -14.59 14.13 -21.57
CA GLN A 400 -15.75 15.01 -21.70
C GLN A 400 -15.76 16.10 -20.64
N MET A 401 -15.47 15.76 -19.38
CA MET A 401 -15.38 16.74 -18.28
C MET A 401 -14.36 17.84 -18.61
N TYR A 402 -13.17 17.46 -19.07
CA TYR A 402 -12.11 18.42 -19.44
C TYR A 402 -12.44 19.22 -20.70
N THR A 403 -13.16 18.64 -21.66
CA THR A 403 -13.63 19.35 -22.85
C THR A 403 -14.67 20.40 -22.50
N HIS A 404 -15.62 20.09 -21.61
CA HIS A 404 -16.58 21.06 -21.10
C HIS A 404 -15.89 22.14 -20.29
N PHE A 405 -14.93 21.77 -19.42
CA PHE A 405 -14.15 22.74 -18.67
C PHE A 405 -13.41 23.72 -19.60
N LEU A 406 -12.73 23.23 -20.65
CA LEU A 406 -12.09 24.09 -21.66
C LEU A 406 -13.10 25.04 -22.34
N THR A 407 -14.29 24.53 -22.68
CA THR A 407 -15.36 25.31 -23.31
C THR A 407 -15.81 26.46 -22.40
N ILE A 408 -16.08 26.17 -21.12
CA ILE A 408 -16.47 27.17 -20.11
C ILE A 408 -15.38 28.25 -19.96
N GLN A 409 -14.10 27.86 -19.97
CA GLN A 409 -13.01 28.84 -19.92
C GLN A 409 -12.99 29.77 -21.15
N MET A 410 -13.33 29.25 -22.34
CA MET A 410 -13.41 30.06 -23.56
C MET A 410 -14.63 30.99 -23.58
N GLU A 411 -15.78 30.55 -23.06
CA GLU A 411 -16.97 31.41 -22.89
C GLU A 411 -16.64 32.57 -21.94
N THR A 412 -16.07 32.24 -20.79
CA THR A 412 -15.67 33.22 -19.76
C THR A 412 -14.66 34.24 -20.30
N LYS A 413 -13.77 33.84 -21.21
CA LYS A 413 -12.86 34.76 -21.90
C LYS A 413 -13.62 35.72 -22.83
N ARG A 414 -14.54 35.23 -23.65
CA ARG A 414 -15.29 36.07 -24.60
C ARG A 414 -16.14 37.14 -23.91
N GLU A 415 -16.73 36.79 -22.77
CA GLU A 415 -17.48 37.73 -21.95
C GLU A 415 -16.60 38.88 -21.44
N LYS A 416 -15.31 38.62 -21.17
CA LYS A 416 -14.33 39.66 -20.77
C LYS A 416 -13.94 40.56 -21.92
N ASP A 417 -13.85 40.02 -23.13
CA ASP A 417 -13.56 40.78 -24.35
C ASP A 417 -14.75 41.65 -24.81
N ASN A 418 -15.85 41.74 -24.04
CA ASN A 418 -17.13 42.37 -24.41
C ASN A 418 -17.68 41.86 -25.76
N LYS A 419 -17.39 40.61 -26.11
CA LYS A 419 -17.89 39.97 -27.34
C LYS A 419 -19.24 39.32 -27.04
N THR A 420 -20.10 39.22 -28.06
CA THR A 420 -21.39 38.55 -27.93
C THR A 420 -21.20 37.10 -27.46
N PRO A 421 -22.02 36.62 -26.49
CA PRO A 421 -21.99 35.23 -26.05
C PRO A 421 -22.17 34.30 -27.24
N GLN A 422 -21.23 33.37 -27.44
CA GLN A 422 -21.33 32.37 -28.50
C GLN A 422 -21.65 31.02 -27.86
N LYS A 423 -22.93 30.61 -27.98
CA LYS A 423 -23.42 29.33 -27.45
C LYS A 423 -23.01 28.13 -28.30
N ASP A 424 -22.58 28.36 -29.55
CA ASP A 424 -22.05 27.32 -30.41
C ASP A 424 -20.58 27.03 -30.07
N THR A 425 -20.34 25.90 -29.41
CA THR A 425 -19.02 25.40 -28.99
C THR A 425 -18.02 25.35 -30.15
N LYS A 426 -18.47 24.95 -31.34
CA LYS A 426 -17.59 24.84 -32.51
C LYS A 426 -17.05 26.21 -32.93
N ASN A 427 -17.93 27.19 -33.03
CA ASN A 427 -17.53 28.54 -33.42
C ASN A 427 -16.66 29.20 -32.35
N LEU A 428 -16.91 28.92 -31.08
CA LEU A 428 -16.12 29.39 -29.95
C LEU A 428 -14.68 28.87 -30.00
N LEU A 429 -14.52 27.54 -30.13
CA LEU A 429 -13.22 26.89 -30.24
C LEU A 429 -12.48 27.29 -31.52
N GLN A 430 -13.17 27.36 -32.66
CA GLN A 430 -12.60 27.80 -33.93
C GLN A 430 -12.04 29.23 -33.84
N SER A 431 -12.74 30.14 -33.17
CA SER A 431 -12.28 31.53 -33.00
C SER A 431 -11.04 31.67 -32.11
N ASN A 432 -10.77 30.68 -31.25
CA ASN A 432 -9.56 30.61 -30.41
C ASN A 432 -8.60 29.50 -30.86
N LYS A 433 -8.73 28.98 -32.09
CA LYS A 433 -7.99 27.79 -32.52
C LYS A 433 -6.48 27.98 -32.47
N THR A 434 -5.98 29.07 -33.03
CA THR A 434 -4.55 29.31 -33.19
C THR A 434 -3.81 29.29 -31.86
N ILE A 435 -4.32 30.00 -30.86
CA ILE A 435 -3.67 30.07 -29.56
C ILE A 435 -3.82 28.77 -28.77
N LEU A 436 -5.00 28.12 -28.77
CA LEU A 436 -5.23 26.86 -28.07
C LEU A 436 -4.29 25.75 -28.58
N LEU A 437 -3.99 25.74 -29.89
CA LEU A 437 -3.03 24.82 -30.47
C LEU A 437 -1.57 25.12 -30.05
N LYS A 438 -1.19 26.40 -29.91
CA LYS A 438 0.11 26.77 -29.34
C LYS A 438 0.21 26.35 -27.87
N LEU A 439 -0.87 26.49 -27.10
CA LEU A 439 -0.93 26.03 -25.70
C LEU A 439 -0.80 24.50 -25.62
N ALA A 440 -1.48 23.79 -26.53
CA ALA A 440 -1.37 22.35 -26.65
C ALA A 440 0.06 21.89 -27.00
N GLU A 441 0.75 22.62 -27.88
CA GLU A 441 2.17 22.37 -28.21
C GLU A 441 3.07 22.53 -26.98
N LEU A 442 2.92 23.65 -26.27
CA LEU A 442 3.66 23.92 -25.04
C LEU A 442 3.41 22.83 -24.00
N ALA A 443 2.15 22.44 -23.81
CA ALA A 443 1.76 21.41 -22.87
C ALA A 443 2.43 20.06 -23.18
N PHE A 444 2.43 19.65 -24.45
CA PHE A 444 3.07 18.42 -24.90
C PHE A 444 4.59 18.44 -24.69
N LYS A 445 5.27 19.51 -25.14
CA LYS A 445 6.74 19.63 -25.00
C LYS A 445 7.17 19.61 -23.54
N GLN A 446 6.48 20.36 -22.68
CA GLN A 446 6.82 20.43 -21.25
C GLN A 446 6.47 19.13 -20.52
N LEU A 447 5.37 18.46 -20.88
CA LEU A 447 5.01 17.15 -20.31
C LEU A 447 6.09 16.10 -20.64
N MET A 448 6.54 16.03 -21.89
CA MET A 448 7.60 15.10 -22.30
C MET A 448 8.97 15.39 -21.65
N LYS A 449 9.21 16.66 -21.25
CA LYS A 449 10.40 17.07 -20.48
C LYS A 449 10.25 16.83 -18.96
N GLY A 450 9.06 16.48 -18.47
CA GLY A 450 8.77 16.35 -17.04
C GLY A 450 8.57 17.69 -16.30
N ASN A 451 8.37 18.78 -17.04
CA ASN A 451 8.25 20.13 -16.50
C ASN A 451 6.79 20.52 -16.22
N VAL A 452 6.51 21.03 -15.02
CA VAL A 452 5.22 21.60 -14.63
C VAL A 452 5.19 23.13 -14.78
N MET A 453 6.36 23.77 -14.65
CA MET A 453 6.53 25.23 -14.74
C MET A 453 7.38 25.60 -15.96
N PHE A 454 7.05 26.69 -16.64
CA PHE A 454 7.75 27.17 -17.83
C PHE A 454 7.89 28.71 -17.85
N TYR A 455 8.91 29.20 -18.56
CA TYR A 455 9.31 30.62 -18.59
C TYR A 455 9.00 31.28 -19.94
N GLU A 456 9.33 32.57 -20.08
CA GLU A 456 9.17 33.28 -21.34
C GLU A 456 9.94 32.64 -22.50
N GLU A 457 11.10 32.04 -22.24
CA GLU A 457 11.86 31.31 -23.26
C GLU A 457 11.07 30.12 -23.80
N ASP A 458 10.43 29.35 -22.91
CA ASP A 458 9.60 28.19 -23.24
C ASP A 458 8.35 28.61 -24.04
N LEU A 459 7.76 29.77 -23.70
CA LEU A 459 6.65 30.38 -24.46
C LEU A 459 7.09 30.82 -25.86
N ARG A 460 8.25 31.49 -25.96
CA ARG A 460 8.84 31.93 -27.23
C ARG A 460 9.19 30.74 -28.13
N GLU A 461 9.71 29.66 -27.56
CA GLU A 461 9.96 28.39 -28.29
C GLU A 461 8.67 27.81 -28.91
N SER A 462 7.53 28.04 -28.26
CA SER A 462 6.20 27.63 -28.74
C SER A 462 5.47 28.72 -29.53
N SER A 463 6.17 29.80 -29.92
CA SER A 463 5.63 30.95 -30.66
C SER A 463 4.43 31.64 -29.98
N ILE A 464 4.35 31.61 -28.64
CA ILE A 464 3.33 32.31 -27.85
C ILE A 464 3.87 33.68 -27.46
N ASP A 465 3.12 34.74 -27.80
CA ASP A 465 3.43 36.07 -27.29
C ASP A 465 3.06 36.16 -25.80
N VAL A 466 4.00 36.65 -25.00
CA VAL A 466 3.89 36.88 -23.57
C VAL A 466 2.69 37.79 -23.23
N THR A 467 2.32 38.70 -24.14
CA THR A 467 1.14 39.57 -24.01
C THR A 467 -0.18 38.88 -24.39
N GLU A 468 -0.16 37.85 -25.24
CA GLU A 468 -1.32 37.01 -25.53
C GLU A 468 -1.61 36.04 -24.38
N ALA A 469 -0.59 35.56 -23.67
CA ALA A 469 -0.71 34.57 -22.59
C ALA A 469 -1.50 35.07 -21.35
N SER A 470 -1.38 36.37 -21.02
CA SER A 470 -2.07 36.99 -19.87
C SER A 470 -3.60 37.02 -20.01
N VAL A 471 -4.12 36.94 -21.24
CA VAL A 471 -5.56 36.95 -21.56
C VAL A 471 -6.25 35.60 -21.25
N TYR A 472 -5.48 34.51 -21.12
CA TYR A 472 -6.00 33.15 -20.87
C TYR A 472 -5.77 32.69 -19.43
N SER A 473 -5.97 33.57 -18.46
CA SER A 473 -5.76 33.32 -17.03
C SER A 473 -6.66 32.22 -16.42
N GLY A 474 -7.61 31.68 -17.17
CA GLY A 474 -8.43 30.52 -16.79
C GLY A 474 -7.86 29.17 -17.27
N ILE A 475 -6.85 29.23 -18.12
CA ILE A 475 -6.05 28.10 -18.62
C ILE A 475 -4.63 28.16 -18.04
N PHE A 476 -4.10 29.37 -17.85
CA PHE A 476 -2.82 29.66 -17.21
C PHE A 476 -2.99 30.26 -15.83
N THR A 477 -2.14 29.83 -14.90
CA THR A 477 -1.75 30.65 -13.75
C THR A 477 -0.42 31.31 -14.08
N GLY A 478 -0.44 32.61 -14.37
CA GLY A 478 0.76 33.43 -14.52
C GLY A 478 1.06 34.15 -13.22
N PHE A 479 2.31 34.06 -12.74
CA PHE A 479 2.78 34.81 -11.58
C PHE A 479 3.60 36.03 -12.07
N PHE A 480 3.30 37.21 -11.53
CA PHE A 480 3.96 38.48 -11.86
C PHE A 480 4.84 38.93 -10.69
N LYS A 481 6.08 39.36 -10.96
CA LYS A 481 6.91 40.06 -9.98
C LYS A 481 7.79 41.12 -10.67
N GLU A 482 7.71 42.36 -10.20
CA GLU A 482 8.57 43.47 -10.61
C GLU A 482 9.89 43.41 -9.81
N GLU A 483 11.05 43.43 -10.50
CA GLU A 483 12.36 43.41 -9.83
C GLU A 483 13.04 44.80 -9.75
N SER A 484 12.48 45.83 -10.38
CA SER A 484 12.89 47.26 -10.34
C SER A 484 12.13 48.02 -11.46
N GLU A 485 12.31 49.35 -11.57
CA GLU A 485 11.72 50.20 -12.63
C GLU A 485 11.96 49.70 -14.09
N PHE A 486 12.81 48.67 -14.35
CA PHE A 486 13.23 48.29 -15.71
C PHE A 486 13.30 46.79 -16.10
N GLN A 487 12.97 45.79 -15.26
CA GLN A 487 12.90 44.37 -15.72
C GLN A 487 11.82 43.53 -15.01
N GLN A 488 10.94 42.88 -15.78
CA GLN A 488 9.93 41.89 -15.35
C GLN A 488 10.30 40.51 -15.93
N ARG A 489 10.52 39.48 -15.10
CA ARG A 489 10.64 38.08 -15.55
C ARG A 489 9.40 37.30 -15.13
N LYS A 490 8.76 36.58 -16.07
CA LYS A 490 7.46 35.92 -15.87
C LYS A 490 7.58 34.39 -15.82
N VAL A 491 6.87 33.77 -14.88
CA VAL A 491 6.78 32.31 -14.72
C VAL A 491 5.33 31.88 -14.93
N TYR A 492 5.15 30.78 -15.65
CA TYR A 492 3.84 30.28 -16.06
C TYR A 492 3.68 28.80 -15.72
N SER A 493 2.44 28.43 -15.43
CA SER A 493 1.99 27.03 -15.35
C SER A 493 0.54 26.92 -15.78
N PHE A 494 0.14 25.70 -16.11
CA PHE A 494 -1.28 25.39 -16.28
C PHE A 494 -1.96 25.37 -14.90
N VAL A 495 -3.27 25.65 -14.87
CA VAL A 495 -4.07 25.64 -13.63
C VAL A 495 -3.92 24.32 -12.85
N HIS A 496 -3.73 23.21 -13.56
CA HIS A 496 -3.39 21.92 -12.98
C HIS A 496 -2.63 21.05 -14.00
N LEU A 497 -1.79 20.12 -13.53
CA LEU A 497 -1.04 19.17 -14.37
C LEU A 497 -1.97 18.35 -15.29
N SER A 498 -3.13 17.93 -14.79
CA SER A 498 -4.14 17.22 -15.60
C SER A 498 -4.63 18.02 -16.81
N PHE A 499 -4.64 19.35 -16.73
CA PHE A 499 -5.03 20.20 -17.85
C PHE A 499 -3.90 20.31 -18.88
N GLN A 500 -2.64 20.29 -18.44
CA GLN A 500 -1.47 20.15 -19.30
C GLN A 500 -1.52 18.81 -20.05
N GLU A 501 -1.80 17.71 -19.35
CA GLU A 501 -1.94 16.38 -19.95
C GLU A 501 -3.08 16.30 -20.97
N PHE A 502 -4.24 16.90 -20.66
CA PHE A 502 -5.36 17.00 -21.59
C PHE A 502 -5.01 17.77 -22.87
N LEU A 503 -4.41 18.96 -22.74
CA LEU A 503 -3.99 19.76 -23.90
C LEU A 503 -2.88 19.08 -24.71
N ALA A 504 -1.94 18.40 -24.04
CA ALA A 504 -0.93 17.60 -24.71
C ALA A 504 -1.56 16.50 -25.58
N ALA A 505 -2.63 15.84 -25.11
CA ALA A 505 -3.38 14.86 -25.89
C ALA A 505 -4.06 15.50 -27.12
N VAL A 506 -4.63 16.70 -26.99
CA VAL A 506 -5.17 17.48 -28.13
C VAL A 506 -4.08 17.79 -29.17
N TYR A 507 -2.86 18.10 -28.73
CA TYR A 507 -1.74 18.39 -29.62
C TYR A 507 -1.34 17.19 -30.48
N VAL A 508 -1.36 15.97 -29.91
CA VAL A 508 -1.03 14.76 -30.67
C VAL A 508 -1.97 14.58 -31.86
N PHE A 509 -3.28 14.76 -31.65
CA PHE A 509 -4.27 14.71 -32.74
C PHE A 509 -4.07 15.83 -33.75
N HIS A 510 -3.77 17.05 -33.30
CA HIS A 510 -3.45 18.16 -34.20
C HIS A 510 -2.26 17.82 -35.10
N CYS A 511 -1.17 17.30 -34.53
CA CYS A 511 0.02 16.89 -35.27
C CYS A 511 -0.27 15.75 -36.25
N TYR A 512 -1.08 14.77 -35.84
CA TYR A 512 -1.50 13.67 -36.70
C TYR A 512 -2.31 14.16 -37.92
N GLU A 513 -3.35 14.98 -37.70
CA GLU A 513 -4.20 15.53 -38.77
C GLU A 513 -3.40 16.38 -39.78
N ASN A 514 -2.38 17.11 -39.29
CA ASN A 514 -1.54 17.98 -40.11
C ASN A 514 -0.24 17.32 -40.59
N LYS A 515 -0.09 16.00 -40.42
CA LYS A 515 1.08 15.19 -40.85
C LYS A 515 2.42 15.68 -40.27
N LYS A 516 2.41 16.29 -39.08
CA LYS A 516 3.60 16.75 -38.34
C LYS A 516 4.26 15.61 -37.55
N MET A 517 4.54 14.48 -38.20
CA MET A 517 5.02 13.25 -37.53
C MET A 517 6.38 13.38 -36.83
N LYS A 518 7.19 14.39 -37.20
CA LYS A 518 8.48 14.65 -36.54
C LYS A 518 8.31 15.01 -35.07
N GLU A 519 7.27 15.77 -34.72
CA GLU A 519 6.94 16.18 -33.35
C GLU A 519 6.58 14.96 -32.48
N LEU A 520 5.93 13.96 -33.08
CA LEU A 520 5.40 12.80 -32.37
C LEU A 520 6.42 11.68 -32.16
N LYS A 521 7.61 11.77 -32.76
CA LYS A 521 8.63 10.69 -32.71
C LYS A 521 9.02 10.30 -31.28
N ILE A 522 8.91 11.22 -30.32
CA ILE A 522 9.18 10.97 -28.91
C ILE A 522 8.24 9.93 -28.28
N LEU A 523 7.05 9.75 -28.85
CA LEU A 523 6.09 8.70 -28.46
C LEU A 523 6.46 7.33 -29.04
N ASN A 524 7.47 7.24 -29.92
CA ASN A 524 8.01 5.95 -30.35
C ASN A 524 9.03 5.48 -29.29
N PRO A 525 8.79 4.36 -28.58
CA PRO A 525 9.69 3.85 -27.54
C PRO A 525 11.16 3.71 -27.97
N TRP A 526 11.39 3.43 -29.25
CA TRP A 526 12.72 3.12 -29.80
C TRP A 526 13.48 4.33 -30.37
N TYR A 527 12.95 5.55 -30.22
CA TYR A 527 13.55 6.75 -30.79
C TYR A 527 14.95 7.06 -30.23
N SER A 528 15.20 6.82 -28.94
CA SER A 528 16.49 7.10 -28.28
C SER A 528 17.62 6.13 -28.63
N ILE A 529 17.30 4.93 -29.16
CA ILE A 529 18.29 3.91 -29.52
C ILE A 529 18.86 4.16 -30.94
N MET A 530 18.25 5.08 -31.69
CA MET A 530 18.66 5.46 -33.04
C MET A 530 19.66 6.63 -33.03
N SER A 531 20.82 6.44 -32.40
CA SER A 531 22.04 7.13 -32.84
C SER A 531 22.40 6.60 -34.25
N GLU A 532 22.85 7.47 -35.15
CA GLU A 532 23.07 7.17 -36.57
C GLU A 532 24.13 6.07 -36.84
N ASP A 533 24.81 5.55 -35.81
CA ASP A 533 25.95 4.64 -35.94
C ASP A 533 25.76 3.21 -35.38
N VAL A 534 24.54 2.76 -35.05
CA VAL A 534 24.33 1.37 -34.57
C VAL A 534 23.85 0.44 -35.70
N PRO A 535 24.60 -0.60 -36.09
CA PRO A 535 24.19 -1.53 -37.13
C PRO A 535 22.93 -2.31 -36.73
N GLN A 536 22.09 -2.59 -37.72
CA GLN A 536 20.91 -3.45 -37.61
C GLN A 536 21.26 -4.77 -36.92
N VAL A 537 20.85 -4.95 -35.67
CA VAL A 537 20.94 -6.24 -34.98
C VAL A 537 19.84 -7.15 -35.52
N TYR A 538 20.28 -8.32 -36.01
CA TYR A 538 19.50 -9.36 -36.66
C TYR A 538 18.22 -9.74 -35.91
N THR A 539 17.08 -9.68 -36.61
CA THR A 539 15.86 -10.41 -36.23
C THR A 539 16.01 -11.86 -36.69
N TYR A 540 16.01 -12.82 -35.77
CA TYR A 540 15.80 -14.22 -36.11
C TYR A 540 14.32 -14.43 -36.48
N ASP A 541 14.11 -14.90 -37.71
CA ASP A 541 12.84 -15.38 -38.21
C ASP A 541 12.54 -16.74 -37.54
N LEU A 542 11.47 -16.81 -36.75
CA LEU A 542 10.94 -18.06 -36.20
C LEU A 542 9.55 -18.28 -36.77
N SER A 543 9.50 -18.74 -38.01
CA SER A 543 8.34 -19.43 -38.57
C SER A 543 8.32 -20.86 -38.04
N SER A 544 7.67 -21.06 -36.89
CA SER A 544 7.18 -22.38 -36.48
C SER A 544 5.81 -22.22 -35.84
N GLU A 545 4.81 -22.67 -36.58
CA GLU A 545 3.42 -22.81 -36.13
C GLU A 545 3.38 -23.58 -34.80
N GLY A 546 2.76 -22.98 -33.78
CA GLY A 546 2.55 -23.62 -32.47
C GLY A 546 3.36 -23.05 -31.31
N SER A 547 3.30 -21.73 -31.08
CA SER A 547 3.59 -21.15 -29.76
C SER A 547 2.74 -19.90 -29.55
N ASP A 548 2.20 -19.74 -28.34
CA ASP A 548 1.35 -18.62 -27.92
C ASP A 548 1.88 -17.30 -28.48
N ASN A 549 1.02 -16.57 -29.20
CA ASN A 549 1.31 -15.32 -29.91
C ASN A 549 2.21 -14.36 -29.12
N VAL A 550 3.53 -14.54 -29.22
CA VAL A 550 4.52 -13.54 -28.90
C VAL A 550 4.44 -12.57 -30.07
N PHE A 551 3.61 -11.53 -29.93
CA PHE A 551 3.81 -10.32 -30.73
C PHE A 551 5.25 -9.88 -30.47
N VAL A 552 6.13 -10.23 -31.41
CA VAL A 552 7.43 -9.63 -31.61
C VAL A 552 7.15 -8.13 -31.62
N ARG A 553 7.72 -7.37 -30.67
CA ARG A 553 7.68 -5.90 -30.67
C ARG A 553 8.31 -5.45 -31.98
N ILE A 554 7.51 -5.26 -33.03
CA ILE A 554 8.03 -5.06 -34.38
C ILE A 554 8.74 -3.72 -34.38
N ASN A 555 10.06 -3.77 -34.55
CA ASN A 555 10.95 -2.64 -34.72
C ASN A 555 10.60 -1.91 -36.02
N ARG A 556 9.55 -1.07 -36.00
CA ARG A 556 9.12 -0.29 -37.17
C ARG A 556 9.52 1.16 -36.99
N LYS A 557 10.53 1.56 -37.77
CA LYS A 557 10.78 2.96 -38.09
C LYS A 557 9.47 3.56 -38.63
N TRP A 558 8.94 4.58 -37.97
CA TRP A 558 7.74 5.28 -38.45
C TRP A 558 7.95 5.76 -39.88
N SER A 559 7.09 5.31 -40.79
CA SER A 559 7.11 5.73 -42.20
C SER A 559 6.60 7.17 -42.34
N LYS A 560 6.62 7.75 -43.54
CA LYS A 560 6.02 9.09 -43.76
C LYS A 560 4.50 9.11 -43.53
N ASN A 561 3.82 7.97 -43.61
CA ASN A 561 2.37 7.82 -43.46
C ASN A 561 2.04 6.79 -42.38
N VAL A 562 2.17 7.20 -41.11
CA VAL A 562 1.85 6.35 -39.96
C VAL A 562 0.32 6.33 -39.73
N PRO A 563 -0.34 5.16 -39.63
CA PRO A 563 -1.73 5.06 -39.20
C PRO A 563 -1.93 5.55 -37.76
N LEU A 564 -3.12 6.07 -37.43
CA LEU A 564 -3.38 6.62 -36.09
C LEU A 564 -3.19 5.57 -35.00
N TYR A 565 -3.65 4.33 -35.23
CA TYR A 565 -3.51 3.25 -34.26
C TYR A 565 -2.04 2.95 -33.92
N GLU A 566 -1.09 3.11 -34.86
CA GLU A 566 0.35 2.96 -34.58
C GLU A 566 0.88 4.06 -33.65
N VAL A 567 0.40 5.30 -33.79
CA VAL A 567 0.75 6.41 -32.89
C VAL A 567 0.17 6.17 -31.50
N LEU A 568 -1.09 5.74 -31.42
CA LEU A 568 -1.75 5.44 -30.14
C LEU A 568 -1.09 4.26 -29.42
N MET A 569 -0.73 3.18 -30.12
CA MET A 569 0.03 2.07 -29.54
C MET A 569 1.41 2.52 -29.04
N GLY A 570 2.11 3.38 -29.77
CA GLY A 570 3.37 3.95 -29.31
C GLY A 570 3.22 4.72 -27.99
N ALA A 571 2.15 5.51 -27.86
CA ALA A 571 1.84 6.20 -26.61
C ALA A 571 1.50 5.24 -25.46
N VAL A 572 0.76 4.15 -25.73
CA VAL A 572 0.48 3.08 -24.75
C VAL A 572 1.79 2.46 -24.24
N ASP A 573 2.68 2.06 -25.17
CA ASP A 573 3.95 1.43 -24.82
C ASP A 573 4.84 2.39 -24.01
N LYS A 574 4.88 3.67 -24.41
CA LYS A 574 5.65 4.71 -23.71
C LYS A 574 5.14 4.94 -22.27
N ALA A 575 3.83 4.90 -22.06
CA ALA A 575 3.24 5.04 -20.73
C ALA A 575 3.53 3.81 -19.85
N VAL A 576 3.49 2.60 -20.41
CA VAL A 576 3.84 1.36 -19.70
C VAL A 576 5.32 1.34 -19.28
N GLU A 577 6.22 1.91 -20.09
CA GLU A 577 7.65 2.06 -19.78
C GLU A 577 7.95 3.16 -18.76
N SER A 578 6.96 4.00 -18.41
CA SER A 578 7.12 5.09 -17.47
C SER A 578 7.21 4.58 -16.02
N GLN A 579 8.37 4.74 -15.39
CA GLN A 579 8.63 4.27 -14.01
C GLN A 579 7.73 4.94 -12.95
N ASN A 580 7.44 6.23 -13.12
CA ASN A 580 6.64 7.04 -12.20
C ASN A 580 5.24 7.34 -12.76
N GLY A 581 4.95 6.85 -13.96
CA GLY A 581 3.63 6.97 -14.52
C GLY A 581 3.14 8.33 -14.95
N HIS A 582 4.03 9.32 -15.08
CA HIS A 582 3.73 10.70 -15.49
C HIS A 582 2.99 10.86 -16.83
N LEU A 583 2.71 9.77 -17.56
CA LEU A 583 2.01 9.78 -18.86
C LEU A 583 0.62 9.15 -18.80
N ASP A 584 0.16 8.67 -17.66
CA ASP A 584 -1.03 7.83 -17.61
C ASP A 584 -2.33 8.57 -17.84
N LEU A 585 -2.49 9.75 -17.24
CA LEU A 585 -3.68 10.55 -17.46
C LEU A 585 -3.66 11.18 -18.87
N PHE A 586 -2.47 11.60 -19.33
CA PHE A 586 -2.24 11.91 -20.75
C PHE A 586 -2.71 10.78 -21.68
N LEU A 587 -2.35 9.53 -21.39
CA LEU A 587 -2.76 8.37 -22.19
C LEU A 587 -4.29 8.19 -22.16
N ARG A 588 -4.92 8.30 -20.99
CA ARG A 588 -6.40 8.26 -20.88
C ARG A 588 -7.06 9.31 -21.74
N PHE A 589 -6.62 10.57 -21.66
CA PHE A 589 -7.15 11.64 -22.52
C PHE A 589 -6.92 11.39 -24.00
N LEU A 590 -5.71 10.94 -24.38
CA LEU A 590 -5.38 10.65 -25.78
C LEU A 590 -6.30 9.56 -26.35
N LEU A 591 -6.50 8.49 -25.61
CA LEU A 591 -7.40 7.40 -26.02
C LEU A 591 -8.87 7.82 -25.97
N GLY A 592 -9.28 8.66 -25.01
CA GLY A 592 -10.62 9.24 -24.98
C GLY A 592 -10.91 10.15 -26.18
N ILE A 593 -9.96 11.00 -26.60
CA ILE A 593 -10.08 11.86 -27.79
C ILE A 593 -10.11 11.04 -29.09
N SER A 594 -9.65 9.79 -29.09
CA SER A 594 -9.74 8.93 -30.27
C SER A 594 -11.18 8.59 -30.69
N LEU A 595 -12.15 8.74 -29.76
CA LEU A 595 -13.57 8.56 -30.03
C LEU A 595 -14.16 9.77 -30.76
N GLU A 596 -14.91 9.51 -31.83
CA GLU A 596 -15.55 10.56 -32.62
C GLU A 596 -16.49 11.43 -31.76
N SER A 597 -17.19 10.85 -30.77
CA SER A 597 -18.06 11.60 -29.85
C SER A 597 -17.31 12.71 -29.10
N ASN A 598 -16.10 12.42 -28.63
CA ASN A 598 -15.28 13.38 -27.89
C ASN A 598 -14.61 14.38 -28.86
N GLN A 599 -14.26 13.96 -30.08
CA GLN A 599 -13.80 14.88 -31.14
C GLN A 599 -14.87 15.87 -31.57
N ARG A 600 -16.15 15.47 -31.58
CA ARG A 600 -17.28 16.38 -31.86
C ARG A 600 -17.39 17.49 -30.81
N CYS A 601 -17.14 17.18 -29.54
CA CYS A 601 -17.08 18.20 -28.47
C CYS A 601 -15.89 19.17 -28.66
N LEU A 602 -14.82 18.72 -29.32
CA LEU A 602 -13.64 19.52 -29.68
C LEU A 602 -13.69 20.08 -31.11
N GLN A 603 -14.85 20.02 -31.77
CA GLN A 603 -15.02 20.49 -33.13
C GLN A 603 -14.64 21.99 -33.20
N GLY A 604 -13.81 22.35 -34.18
CA GLY A 604 -13.20 23.69 -34.26
C GLY A 604 -11.70 23.65 -33.93
N LEU A 605 -11.27 22.84 -32.95
CA LEU A 605 -9.85 22.52 -32.78
C LEU A 605 -9.44 21.38 -33.69
N LEU A 606 -10.18 20.28 -33.61
CA LEU A 606 -9.95 19.05 -34.36
C LEU A 606 -11.04 18.82 -35.41
N THR A 607 -10.76 17.94 -36.36
CA THR A 607 -11.71 17.54 -37.39
C THR A 607 -12.29 16.18 -37.02
N PRO A 608 -13.59 16.08 -36.64
CA PRO A 608 -14.17 14.81 -36.26
C PRO A 608 -14.03 13.78 -37.39
N LYS A 609 -13.34 12.68 -37.11
CA LYS A 609 -13.16 11.58 -38.04
C LYS A 609 -13.37 10.27 -37.32
N GLN A 610 -14.08 9.36 -37.97
CA GLN A 610 -14.15 7.98 -37.50
C GLN A 610 -12.73 7.39 -37.54
N SER A 611 -12.18 7.14 -36.36
CA SER A 611 -10.85 6.57 -36.18
C SER A 611 -11.01 5.07 -35.96
N ASN A 612 -10.31 4.25 -36.75
CA ASN A 612 -10.20 2.84 -36.42
C ASN A 612 -9.26 2.71 -35.20
N THR A 613 -9.85 2.34 -34.07
CA THR A 613 -9.18 2.20 -32.77
C THR A 613 -9.18 0.75 -32.30
N GLU A 614 -9.66 -0.18 -33.13
CA GLU A 614 -9.82 -1.58 -32.76
C GLU A 614 -8.47 -2.25 -32.49
N GLU A 615 -7.47 -1.97 -33.33
CA GLU A 615 -6.12 -2.48 -33.15
C GLU A 615 -5.48 -1.95 -31.86
N THR A 616 -5.74 -0.69 -31.49
CA THR A 616 -5.28 -0.12 -30.21
C THR A 616 -5.98 -0.77 -29.02
N ARG A 617 -7.29 -1.00 -29.10
CA ARG A 617 -8.05 -1.69 -28.03
C ARG A 617 -7.56 -3.12 -27.85
N GLU A 618 -7.37 -3.86 -28.93
CA GLU A 618 -6.81 -5.22 -28.87
C GLU A 618 -5.37 -5.24 -28.34
N HIS A 619 -4.54 -4.24 -28.69
CA HIS A 619 -3.21 -4.08 -28.09
C HIS A 619 -3.29 -3.93 -26.56
N ILE A 620 -4.13 -3.02 -26.07
CA ILE A 620 -4.32 -2.80 -24.62
C ILE A 620 -4.85 -4.07 -23.94
N LYS A 621 -5.86 -4.74 -24.51
CA LYS A 621 -6.38 -6.01 -23.98
C LYS A 621 -5.29 -7.08 -23.94
N SER A 622 -4.45 -7.15 -24.97
CA SER A 622 -3.34 -8.12 -25.03
C SER A 622 -2.32 -7.87 -23.92
N LEU A 623 -2.04 -6.61 -23.57
CA LEU A 623 -1.18 -6.23 -22.46
C LEU A 623 -1.80 -6.64 -21.11
N ILE A 624 -3.08 -6.37 -20.91
CA ILE A 624 -3.80 -6.77 -19.68
C ILE A 624 -3.84 -8.30 -19.55
N ARG A 625 -4.11 -9.03 -20.63
CA ARG A 625 -4.18 -10.51 -20.66
C ARG A 625 -2.82 -11.21 -20.61
N ARG A 626 -1.72 -10.47 -20.66
CA ARG A 626 -0.37 -11.06 -20.69
C ARG A 626 -0.05 -11.70 -19.33
N HIS A 627 0.41 -12.95 -19.36
CA HIS A 627 0.78 -13.69 -18.14
C HIS A 627 2.21 -13.42 -17.64
N ASN A 628 3.08 -12.84 -18.47
CA ASN A 628 4.46 -12.49 -18.09
C ASN A 628 4.48 -11.15 -17.32
N CYS A 629 4.65 -11.23 -16.01
CA CYS A 629 4.42 -10.15 -15.04
C CYS A 629 5.55 -9.11 -14.91
N TYR A 630 6.76 -9.37 -15.40
CA TYR A 630 7.91 -8.46 -15.24
C TYR A 630 7.82 -7.16 -16.06
N LEU A 631 6.77 -6.99 -16.87
CA LEU A 631 6.66 -5.88 -17.82
C LEU A 631 5.66 -4.78 -17.40
N ILE A 632 4.69 -5.06 -16.52
CA ILE A 632 3.59 -4.12 -16.22
C ILE A 632 3.24 -4.17 -14.73
N SER A 633 3.33 -3.05 -14.02
CA SER A 633 2.94 -2.94 -12.61
C SER A 633 1.43 -3.11 -12.40
N THR A 634 1.01 -3.22 -11.13
CA THR A 634 -0.42 -3.26 -10.75
C THR A 634 -1.13 -2.00 -11.23
N GLU A 635 -0.52 -0.84 -11.00
CA GLU A 635 -1.05 0.49 -11.26
C GLU A 635 -1.17 0.74 -12.77
N ARG A 636 -0.15 0.34 -13.55
CA ARG A 636 -0.23 0.41 -15.02
C ARG A 636 -1.33 -0.49 -15.57
N SER A 637 -1.52 -1.68 -14.99
CA SER A 637 -2.59 -2.60 -15.39
C SER A 637 -3.98 -1.98 -15.13
N ILE A 638 -4.15 -1.32 -13.98
CA ILE A 638 -5.38 -0.57 -13.66
C ILE A 638 -5.56 0.59 -14.64
N ASN A 639 -4.51 1.36 -14.95
CA ASN A 639 -4.61 2.46 -15.91
C ASN A 639 -5.03 1.99 -17.31
N LEU A 640 -4.45 0.90 -17.80
CA LEU A 640 -4.82 0.29 -19.08
C LEU A 640 -6.29 -0.16 -19.08
N PHE A 641 -6.76 -0.73 -17.98
CA PHE A 641 -8.17 -1.07 -17.79
C PHE A 641 -9.07 0.18 -17.84
N LEU A 642 -8.67 1.26 -17.18
CA LEU A 642 -9.39 2.54 -17.22
C LEU A 642 -9.34 3.21 -18.60
N CYS A 643 -8.25 3.05 -19.35
CA CYS A 643 -8.13 3.49 -20.73
C CYS A 643 -9.16 2.80 -21.63
N LEU A 644 -9.39 1.49 -21.47
CA LEU A 644 -10.46 0.79 -22.18
C LEU A 644 -11.83 1.37 -21.83
N SER A 645 -12.09 1.65 -20.55
CA SER A 645 -13.34 2.29 -20.13
C SER A 645 -13.52 3.68 -20.75
N GLU A 646 -12.45 4.49 -20.83
CA GLU A 646 -12.46 5.82 -21.46
C GLU A 646 -12.70 5.73 -22.99
N MET A 647 -12.31 4.61 -23.62
CA MET A 647 -12.61 4.27 -25.01
C MET A 647 -14.00 3.63 -25.20
N ASN A 648 -14.86 3.67 -24.18
CA ASN A 648 -16.17 3.00 -24.14
C ASN A 648 -16.11 1.48 -24.40
N ASP A 649 -14.99 0.82 -24.09
CA ASP A 649 -14.82 -0.61 -24.21
C ASP A 649 -14.94 -1.30 -22.84
N GLN A 650 -16.07 -1.99 -22.64
CA GLN A 650 -16.36 -2.77 -21.42
C GLN A 650 -16.13 -4.28 -21.61
N SER A 651 -15.36 -4.69 -22.63
CA SER A 651 -15.12 -6.11 -22.93
C SER A 651 -14.40 -6.83 -21.78
N VAL A 652 -13.33 -6.25 -21.22
CA VAL A 652 -12.61 -6.83 -20.07
C VAL A 652 -13.49 -6.84 -18.82
N SER A 653 -14.26 -5.76 -18.58
CA SER A 653 -15.21 -5.71 -17.45
C SER A 653 -16.27 -6.81 -17.53
N ARG A 654 -16.87 -7.00 -18.72
CA ARG A 654 -17.85 -8.08 -18.95
C ARG A 654 -17.22 -9.45 -18.84
N GLU A 655 -16.03 -9.65 -19.40
CA GLU A 655 -15.27 -10.89 -19.26
C GLU A 655 -15.04 -11.26 -17.78
N LEU A 656 -14.68 -10.27 -16.94
CA LEU A 656 -14.48 -10.46 -15.51
C LEU A 656 -15.80 -10.68 -14.75
N GLN A 657 -16.88 -10.00 -15.13
CA GLN A 657 -18.22 -10.22 -14.54
C GLN A 657 -18.80 -11.59 -14.90
N GLU A 658 -18.65 -12.02 -16.14
CA GLU A 658 -19.00 -13.37 -16.61
C GLU A 658 -18.18 -14.42 -15.84
N TYR A 659 -16.88 -14.16 -15.65
CA TYR A 659 -16.02 -15.04 -14.83
C TYR A 659 -16.54 -15.17 -13.39
N LEU A 660 -16.96 -14.06 -12.77
CA LEU A 660 -17.52 -14.04 -11.39
C LEU A 660 -18.89 -14.74 -11.29
N THR A 661 -19.71 -14.72 -12.34
CA THR A 661 -21.05 -15.33 -12.34
C THR A 661 -21.05 -16.78 -12.80
N SER A 662 -20.02 -17.22 -13.51
CA SER A 662 -19.90 -18.61 -13.97
C SER A 662 -19.62 -19.57 -12.81
N GLU A 663 -20.36 -20.69 -12.73
CA GLU A 663 -20.10 -21.75 -11.74
C GLU A 663 -18.79 -22.53 -11.99
N ARG A 664 -18.12 -22.28 -13.14
CA ARG A 664 -16.91 -22.98 -13.59
C ARG A 664 -15.69 -22.05 -13.65
N HIS A 665 -15.31 -21.48 -12.51
CA HIS A 665 -14.13 -20.60 -12.42
C HIS A 665 -12.78 -21.28 -12.79
N SER A 666 -12.75 -22.61 -12.94
CA SER A 666 -11.53 -23.41 -13.09
C SER A 666 -10.98 -23.56 -14.52
N GLU A 667 -11.77 -23.27 -15.57
CA GLU A 667 -11.35 -23.56 -16.95
C GLU A 667 -10.47 -22.45 -17.58
N LYS A 668 -10.57 -21.20 -17.11
CA LYS A 668 -9.85 -20.04 -17.67
C LYS A 668 -8.94 -19.38 -16.65
N LYS A 669 -7.63 -19.35 -16.93
CA LYS A 669 -6.63 -18.73 -16.07
C LYS A 669 -6.63 -17.21 -16.25
N LEU A 670 -6.83 -16.46 -15.17
CA LEU A 670 -6.70 -15.00 -15.15
C LEU A 670 -5.23 -14.59 -15.17
N SER A 671 -4.90 -13.56 -15.95
CA SER A 671 -3.59 -12.93 -15.92
C SER A 671 -3.41 -12.05 -14.67
N PRO A 672 -2.17 -11.70 -14.29
CA PRO A 672 -1.92 -10.70 -13.24
C PRO A 672 -2.58 -9.34 -13.53
N GLY A 673 -2.59 -8.88 -14.79
CA GLY A 673 -3.26 -7.64 -15.17
C GLY A 673 -4.77 -7.70 -15.01
N GLN A 674 -5.38 -8.84 -15.35
CA GLN A 674 -6.81 -9.09 -15.10
C GLN A 674 -7.11 -9.15 -13.60
N CYS A 675 -6.21 -9.71 -12.79
CA CYS A 675 -6.34 -9.71 -11.33
C CYS A 675 -6.29 -8.27 -10.75
N SER A 676 -5.41 -7.40 -11.25
CA SER A 676 -5.40 -5.98 -10.87
C SER A 676 -6.71 -5.28 -11.24
N ALA A 677 -7.23 -5.51 -12.45
CA ALA A 677 -8.51 -4.95 -12.89
C ALA A 677 -9.68 -5.47 -12.05
N LEU A 678 -9.70 -6.77 -11.74
CA LEU A 678 -10.71 -7.40 -10.90
C LEU A 678 -10.67 -6.85 -9.48
N ALA A 679 -9.50 -6.75 -8.85
CA ALA A 679 -9.35 -6.15 -7.54
C ALA A 679 -9.88 -4.71 -7.52
N TYR A 680 -9.52 -3.91 -8.53
CA TYR A 680 -10.04 -2.56 -8.70
C TYR A 680 -11.57 -2.52 -8.85
N MET A 681 -12.15 -3.42 -9.65
CA MET A 681 -13.60 -3.53 -9.84
C MET A 681 -14.33 -3.87 -8.54
N LEU A 682 -13.80 -4.82 -7.75
CA LEU A 682 -14.38 -5.22 -6.46
C LEU A 682 -14.31 -4.06 -5.46
N LEU A 683 -13.16 -3.40 -5.33
CA LEU A 683 -12.97 -2.22 -4.48
C LEU A 683 -13.89 -1.06 -4.88
N SER A 684 -14.05 -0.86 -6.19
CA SER A 684 -14.90 0.20 -6.73
C SER A 684 -16.39 -0.12 -6.69
N SER A 685 -16.79 -1.36 -6.35
CA SER A 685 -18.21 -1.75 -6.33
C SER A 685 -18.99 -1.04 -5.21
N GLY A 686 -18.34 -0.79 -4.07
CA GLY A 686 -18.99 -0.34 -2.84
C GLY A 686 -19.81 -1.43 -2.14
N GLU A 687 -19.82 -2.65 -2.68
CA GLU A 687 -20.51 -3.80 -2.11
C GLU A 687 -19.58 -4.57 -1.16
N VAL A 688 -20.13 -5.04 -0.05
CA VAL A 688 -19.39 -5.90 0.89
C VAL A 688 -19.61 -7.36 0.49
N LEU A 689 -18.52 -8.05 0.15
CA LEU A 689 -18.54 -9.48 -0.17
C LEU A 689 -18.64 -10.32 1.10
N ASP A 690 -19.47 -11.36 1.10
CA ASP A 690 -19.54 -12.28 2.24
C ASP A 690 -18.26 -13.14 2.36
N GLU A 691 -17.75 -13.65 1.23
CA GLU A 691 -16.54 -14.47 1.18
C GLU A 691 -15.73 -14.22 -0.09
N LEU A 692 -14.43 -13.97 0.06
CA LEU A 692 -13.44 -13.95 -1.01
C LEU A 692 -12.51 -15.17 -0.89
N ASP A 693 -12.76 -16.19 -1.69
CA ASP A 693 -11.91 -17.38 -1.78
C ASP A 693 -10.98 -17.24 -3.00
N LEU A 694 -9.70 -16.97 -2.75
CA LEU A 694 -8.72 -16.77 -3.81
C LEU A 694 -8.54 -18.03 -4.67
N LYS A 695 -8.72 -19.24 -4.12
CA LYS A 695 -8.57 -20.47 -4.91
C LYS A 695 -9.64 -20.65 -5.98
N LYS A 696 -10.76 -19.92 -5.90
CA LYS A 696 -11.75 -19.85 -6.98
C LYS A 696 -11.18 -19.14 -8.20
N TYR A 697 -10.22 -18.25 -8.04
CA TYR A 697 -9.60 -17.48 -9.13
C TYR A 697 -8.37 -18.23 -9.64
N SER A 698 -8.50 -18.94 -10.76
CA SER A 698 -7.35 -19.62 -11.37
C SER A 698 -6.32 -18.60 -11.87
N THR A 699 -5.23 -18.36 -11.15
CA THR A 699 -4.19 -17.38 -11.54
C THR A 699 -2.78 -17.76 -11.03
N SER A 700 -1.77 -16.95 -11.36
CA SER A 700 -0.39 -17.09 -10.85
C SER A 700 -0.23 -16.49 -9.44
N GLU A 701 0.90 -16.74 -8.80
CA GLU A 701 1.25 -16.19 -7.48
C GLU A 701 1.15 -14.66 -7.45
N GLU A 702 1.67 -13.99 -8.49
CA GLU A 702 1.55 -12.54 -8.66
C GLU A 702 0.09 -12.09 -8.88
N GLY A 703 -0.72 -12.91 -9.55
CA GLY A 703 -2.16 -12.66 -9.69
C GLY A 703 -2.87 -12.68 -8.33
N TYR A 704 -2.60 -13.69 -7.49
CA TYR A 704 -3.12 -13.74 -6.12
C TYR A 704 -2.67 -12.54 -5.31
N ARG A 705 -1.39 -12.16 -5.39
CA ARG A 705 -0.86 -10.98 -4.70
C ARG A 705 -1.62 -9.70 -5.08
N ARG A 706 -1.97 -9.55 -6.36
CA ARG A 706 -2.75 -8.40 -6.88
C ARG A 706 -4.22 -8.41 -6.47
N LEU A 707 -4.77 -9.54 -6.01
CA LEU A 707 -6.13 -9.65 -5.47
C LEU A 707 -6.22 -9.33 -3.97
N ILE A 708 -5.11 -9.37 -3.23
CA ILE A 708 -5.07 -9.10 -1.78
C ILE A 708 -5.76 -7.78 -1.38
N PRO A 709 -5.65 -6.66 -2.12
CA PRO A 709 -6.35 -5.43 -1.77
C PRO A 709 -7.87 -5.60 -1.63
N ALA A 710 -8.49 -6.51 -2.39
CA ALA A 710 -9.93 -6.78 -2.35
C ALA A 710 -10.41 -7.42 -1.03
N LEU A 711 -9.49 -7.85 -0.15
CA LEU A 711 -9.84 -8.35 1.19
C LEU A 711 -10.51 -7.27 2.05
N THR A 712 -10.22 -6.01 1.78
CA THR A 712 -10.75 -4.86 2.54
C THR A 712 -12.25 -4.62 2.32
N VAL A 713 -12.87 -5.29 1.35
CA VAL A 713 -14.31 -5.22 1.08
C VAL A 713 -15.03 -6.53 1.35
N CYS A 714 -14.38 -7.50 2.04
CA CYS A 714 -15.00 -8.79 2.34
C CYS A 714 -15.09 -9.09 3.83
N ARG A 715 -16.08 -9.90 4.25
CA ARG A 715 -16.22 -10.35 5.65
C ARG A 715 -15.32 -11.55 5.95
N LYS A 716 -15.11 -12.42 4.97
CA LYS A 716 -14.30 -13.63 5.09
C LYS A 716 -13.36 -13.77 3.90
N ALA A 717 -12.13 -14.15 4.19
CA ALA A 717 -11.10 -14.32 3.20
C ALA A 717 -10.41 -15.67 3.33
N ARG A 718 -10.35 -16.43 2.23
CA ARG A 718 -9.63 -17.71 2.15
C ARG A 718 -8.56 -17.63 1.08
N LEU A 719 -7.30 -17.70 1.53
CA LEU A 719 -6.10 -17.63 0.70
C LEU A 719 -5.27 -18.91 0.83
N VAL A 720 -5.94 -20.04 1.10
CA VAL A 720 -5.28 -21.31 1.42
C VAL A 720 -4.50 -21.83 0.22
N GLY A 721 -3.20 -22.09 0.40
CA GLY A 721 -2.36 -22.66 -0.65
C GLY A 721 -2.17 -21.78 -1.89
N CYS A 722 -2.26 -20.46 -1.75
CA CYS A 722 -2.07 -19.48 -2.82
C CYS A 722 -0.59 -19.19 -3.15
N ASN A 723 0.35 -19.96 -2.57
CA ASN A 723 1.81 -19.75 -2.64
C ASN A 723 2.24 -18.33 -2.23
N LEU A 724 1.55 -17.75 -1.25
CA LEU A 724 1.92 -16.45 -0.71
C LEU A 724 3.22 -16.57 0.09
N THR A 725 4.03 -15.52 0.00
CA THR A 725 5.32 -15.40 0.71
C THR A 725 5.31 -14.21 1.66
N LYS A 726 6.41 -13.98 2.37
CA LYS A 726 6.61 -12.78 3.21
C LYS A 726 6.34 -11.46 2.46
N ASP A 727 6.59 -11.40 1.15
CA ASP A 727 6.40 -10.17 0.35
C ASP A 727 4.92 -9.82 0.19
N SER A 728 4.03 -10.82 0.29
CA SER A 728 2.57 -10.59 0.32
C SER A 728 2.08 -10.03 1.66
N CYS A 729 2.87 -10.20 2.74
CA CYS A 729 2.48 -9.80 4.09
C CYS A 729 2.46 -8.28 4.28
N GLU A 730 3.21 -7.50 3.49
CA GLU A 730 3.12 -6.03 3.49
C GLU A 730 1.74 -5.56 3.01
N THR A 731 1.27 -6.13 1.90
CA THR A 731 -0.07 -5.83 1.37
C THR A 731 -1.17 -6.34 2.31
N LEU A 732 -1.00 -7.52 2.91
CA LEU A 732 -1.94 -8.05 3.92
C LEU A 732 -1.99 -7.18 5.17
N CYS A 733 -0.83 -6.72 5.66
CA CYS A 733 -0.75 -5.78 6.78
C CYS A 733 -1.50 -4.49 6.46
N SER A 734 -1.28 -3.94 5.27
CA SER A 734 -1.99 -2.74 4.80
C SER A 734 -3.52 -2.96 4.76
N ALA A 735 -3.96 -4.14 4.30
CA ALA A 735 -5.38 -4.50 4.26
C ALA A 735 -5.99 -4.64 5.67
N LEU A 736 -5.25 -5.19 6.64
CA LEU A 736 -5.69 -5.30 8.04
C LEU A 736 -5.76 -3.94 8.75
N GLN A 737 -4.97 -2.96 8.30
CA GLN A 737 -4.98 -1.59 8.80
C GLN A 737 -5.99 -0.69 8.07
N SER A 738 -6.76 -1.25 7.13
CA SER A 738 -7.74 -0.52 6.36
C SER A 738 -8.95 -0.17 7.22
N ALA A 739 -9.36 1.09 7.17
CA ALA A 739 -10.47 1.61 7.95
C ALA A 739 -11.80 1.06 7.45
N ASN A 740 -12.72 0.81 8.39
CA ASN A 740 -14.05 0.28 8.08
C ASN A 740 -14.01 -1.05 7.30
N SER A 741 -12.88 -1.77 7.31
CA SER A 741 -12.78 -3.10 6.72
C SER A 741 -13.79 -4.02 7.43
N PRO A 742 -14.68 -4.70 6.70
CA PRO A 742 -15.63 -5.63 7.29
C PRO A 742 -14.99 -7.00 7.59
N LEU A 743 -13.69 -7.16 7.37
CA LEU A 743 -12.98 -8.43 7.48
C LEU A 743 -12.98 -8.96 8.92
N LYS A 744 -13.56 -10.14 9.08
CA LYS A 744 -13.69 -10.88 10.36
C LYS A 744 -12.93 -12.19 10.37
N GLU A 745 -12.79 -12.86 9.22
CA GLU A 745 -12.13 -14.16 9.14
C GLU A 745 -11.07 -14.15 8.03
N LEU A 746 -9.83 -14.53 8.35
CA LEU A 746 -8.73 -14.62 7.40
C LEU A 746 -8.03 -15.97 7.54
N ASP A 747 -8.05 -16.75 6.46
CA ASP A 747 -7.38 -18.04 6.37
C ASP A 747 -6.21 -17.97 5.40
N LEU A 748 -5.00 -18.03 5.94
CA LEU A 748 -3.73 -17.97 5.21
C LEU A 748 -3.01 -19.33 5.22
N SER A 749 -3.70 -20.41 5.58
CA SER A 749 -3.08 -21.73 5.77
C SER A 749 -2.36 -22.22 4.50
N ASN A 750 -1.33 -23.04 4.68
CA ASN A 750 -0.54 -23.66 3.61
C ASN A 750 0.15 -22.66 2.67
N ASN A 751 0.64 -21.52 3.19
CA ASN A 751 1.45 -20.53 2.47
C ASN A 751 2.85 -20.37 3.10
N ASN A 752 3.87 -20.01 2.33
CA ASN A 752 5.25 -19.90 2.85
C ASN A 752 5.55 -18.52 3.45
N LEU A 753 4.80 -18.11 4.47
CA LEU A 753 4.90 -16.77 5.07
C LEU A 753 6.17 -16.58 5.90
N GLN A 754 6.62 -17.65 6.58
CA GLN A 754 7.76 -17.64 7.52
C GLN A 754 7.55 -16.67 8.70
N ASP A 755 8.48 -16.68 9.66
CA ASP A 755 8.40 -15.81 10.85
C ASP A 755 8.42 -14.32 10.49
N SER A 756 9.15 -13.96 9.43
CA SER A 756 9.21 -12.58 8.93
C SER A 756 7.87 -12.05 8.42
N GLY A 757 7.08 -12.89 7.74
CA GLY A 757 5.73 -12.54 7.30
C GLY A 757 4.78 -12.34 8.48
N VAL A 758 4.85 -13.21 9.49
CA VAL A 758 4.04 -13.09 10.72
C VAL A 758 4.40 -11.83 11.52
N LYS A 759 5.68 -11.42 11.52
CA LYS A 759 6.09 -10.15 12.12
C LYS A 759 5.38 -8.96 11.48
N LEU A 760 5.25 -8.94 10.15
CA LEU A 760 4.51 -7.91 9.42
C LEU A 760 3.00 -7.98 9.72
N LEU A 761 2.40 -9.17 9.64
CA LEU A 761 0.97 -9.36 9.96
C LEU A 761 0.63 -8.91 11.38
N SER A 762 1.52 -9.16 12.34
CA SER A 762 1.34 -8.76 13.74
C SER A 762 1.27 -7.25 13.91
N ALA A 763 1.95 -6.46 13.05
CA ALA A 763 1.81 -5.00 13.05
C ALA A 763 0.39 -4.58 12.61
N GLY A 764 -0.19 -5.27 11.63
CA GLY A 764 -1.56 -5.05 11.18
C GLY A 764 -2.59 -5.42 12.25
N LEU A 765 -2.43 -6.57 12.91
CA LEU A 765 -3.31 -7.04 13.99
C LEU A 765 -3.33 -6.11 15.22
N LYS A 766 -2.28 -5.32 15.42
CA LYS A 766 -2.18 -4.36 16.54
C LYS A 766 -2.91 -3.03 16.26
N SER A 767 -3.32 -2.79 15.01
CA SER A 767 -4.02 -1.58 14.62
C SER A 767 -5.40 -1.47 15.28
N SER A 768 -5.78 -0.26 15.68
CA SER A 768 -7.14 0.04 16.17
C SER A 768 -8.22 -0.15 15.11
N GLN A 769 -7.85 -0.22 13.83
CA GLN A 769 -8.77 -0.49 12.73
C GLN A 769 -8.98 -1.97 12.45
N CYS A 770 -8.17 -2.85 13.06
CA CYS A 770 -8.25 -4.26 12.78
C CYS A 770 -9.45 -4.90 13.50
N THR A 771 -10.47 -5.29 12.73
CA THR A 771 -11.67 -5.94 13.27
C THR A 771 -11.63 -7.47 13.21
N LEU A 772 -10.47 -8.05 12.86
CA LEU A 772 -10.32 -9.47 12.59
C LEU A 772 -10.56 -10.32 13.84
N GLU A 773 -11.46 -11.30 13.73
CA GLU A 773 -11.85 -12.19 14.82
C GLU A 773 -11.25 -13.59 14.68
N LYS A 774 -10.97 -14.05 13.45
CA LYS A 774 -10.38 -15.38 13.20
C LYS A 774 -9.18 -15.28 12.27
N LEU A 775 -8.07 -15.87 12.69
CA LEU A 775 -6.85 -15.97 11.90
C LEU A 775 -6.37 -17.42 11.87
N ARG A 776 -6.19 -17.97 10.67
CA ARG A 776 -5.58 -19.28 10.47
C ARG A 776 -4.27 -19.16 9.72
N LEU A 777 -3.22 -19.72 10.32
CA LEU A 777 -1.85 -19.73 9.82
C LEU A 777 -1.29 -21.17 9.80
N ALA A 778 -2.18 -22.15 9.60
CA ALA A 778 -1.78 -23.54 9.68
C ALA A 778 -0.83 -23.91 8.52
N GLY A 779 0.29 -24.59 8.80
CA GLY A 779 1.25 -24.99 7.77
C GLY A 779 1.91 -23.80 7.04
N CYS A 780 2.20 -22.71 7.76
CA CYS A 780 2.79 -21.49 7.20
C CYS A 780 4.33 -21.42 7.25
N ASN A 781 4.99 -22.54 7.55
CA ASN A 781 6.43 -22.64 7.84
C ASN A 781 6.87 -21.69 8.97
N LEU A 782 6.06 -21.62 10.03
CA LEU A 782 6.37 -20.83 11.22
C LEU A 782 7.26 -21.64 12.17
N THR A 783 8.16 -20.93 12.84
CA THR A 783 9.01 -21.48 13.91
C THR A 783 8.69 -20.80 15.23
N LYS A 784 9.42 -21.14 16.29
CA LYS A 784 9.37 -20.45 17.60
C LYS A 784 9.46 -18.93 17.53
N ASP A 785 10.12 -18.37 16.52
CA ASP A 785 10.33 -16.92 16.41
C ASP A 785 9.05 -16.16 16.02
N SER A 786 8.02 -16.86 15.50
CA SER A 786 6.69 -16.30 15.28
C SER A 786 5.91 -16.03 16.58
N CYS A 787 6.25 -16.69 17.69
CA CYS A 787 5.50 -16.61 18.94
C CYS A 787 5.56 -15.22 19.59
N GLU A 788 6.69 -14.52 19.51
CA GLU A 788 6.85 -13.18 20.09
C GLU A 788 5.97 -12.12 19.37
N PRO A 789 6.02 -11.99 18.03
CA PRO A 789 5.11 -11.09 17.30
C PRO A 789 3.63 -11.41 17.53
N LEU A 790 3.23 -12.68 17.44
CA LEU A 790 1.83 -13.09 17.66
C LEU A 790 1.38 -12.80 19.08
N CYS A 791 2.23 -13.09 20.05
CA CYS A 791 1.96 -12.74 21.43
C CYS A 791 1.71 -11.24 21.56
N SER A 792 2.62 -10.39 21.05
CA SER A 792 2.45 -8.93 21.10
C SER A 792 1.13 -8.46 20.47
N ALA A 793 0.63 -9.15 19.44
CA ALA A 793 -0.64 -8.85 18.79
C ALA A 793 -1.85 -9.27 19.64
N VAL A 794 -1.81 -10.43 20.30
CA VAL A 794 -2.91 -10.95 21.13
C VAL A 794 -3.09 -10.17 22.45
N GLN A 795 -2.00 -9.62 23.02
CA GLN A 795 -2.08 -8.78 24.23
C GLN A 795 -2.30 -7.28 23.94
N SER A 796 -2.43 -6.89 22.66
CA SER A 796 -2.78 -5.52 22.30
C SER A 796 -4.21 -5.20 22.71
N ALA A 797 -4.44 -4.02 23.31
CA ALA A 797 -5.78 -3.54 23.66
C ALA A 797 -6.71 -3.35 22.46
N ASN A 798 -6.14 -3.28 21.25
CA ASN A 798 -6.88 -3.14 20.00
C ASN A 798 -7.23 -4.49 19.34
N SER A 799 -6.73 -5.60 19.87
CA SER A 799 -6.95 -6.92 19.27
C SER A 799 -8.40 -7.36 19.42
N SER A 800 -9.03 -7.74 18.31
CA SER A 800 -10.38 -8.33 18.30
C SER A 800 -10.35 -9.86 18.14
N LEU A 801 -9.15 -10.46 18.19
CA LEU A 801 -8.95 -11.85 17.79
C LEU A 801 -9.57 -12.82 18.82
N LYS A 802 -10.43 -13.72 18.32
CA LYS A 802 -11.13 -14.75 19.08
C LYS A 802 -10.67 -16.16 18.74
N GLU A 803 -10.22 -16.41 17.51
CA GLU A 803 -9.71 -17.71 17.05
C GLU A 803 -8.34 -17.56 16.40
N LEU A 804 -7.38 -18.36 16.86
CA LEU A 804 -6.05 -18.46 16.28
C LEU A 804 -5.70 -19.92 16.05
N ASP A 805 -5.45 -20.27 14.79
CA ASP A 805 -4.99 -21.60 14.38
C ASP A 805 -3.53 -21.53 13.90
N LEU A 806 -2.62 -22.15 14.65
CA LEU A 806 -1.19 -22.25 14.31
C LEU A 806 -0.77 -23.69 13.99
N SER A 807 -1.73 -24.57 13.73
CA SER A 807 -1.49 -26.01 13.54
C SER A 807 -0.47 -26.29 12.42
N ASN A 808 0.21 -27.42 12.47
CA ASN A 808 1.16 -27.89 11.45
C ASN A 808 2.41 -27.01 11.26
N ASN A 809 2.78 -26.18 12.24
CA ASN A 809 4.02 -25.38 12.27
C ASN A 809 5.02 -25.91 13.30
N ASP A 810 6.33 -25.75 13.09
CA ASP A 810 7.36 -26.26 14.01
C ASP A 810 7.69 -25.23 15.10
N LEU A 811 6.74 -25.00 16.02
CA LEU A 811 6.90 -23.98 17.06
C LEU A 811 7.89 -24.41 18.15
N GLN A 812 8.03 -25.71 18.40
CA GLN A 812 8.87 -26.27 19.47
C GLN A 812 8.51 -25.73 20.87
N ASP A 813 9.15 -26.23 21.92
CA ASP A 813 8.84 -25.80 23.30
C ASP A 813 9.31 -24.38 23.63
N SER A 814 10.45 -23.99 23.06
CA SER A 814 11.08 -22.71 23.38
C SER A 814 10.28 -21.55 22.79
N ARG A 815 9.89 -20.56 23.61
CA ARG A 815 9.12 -19.34 23.26
C ARG A 815 7.59 -19.48 23.15
N VAL A 816 7.00 -20.68 23.27
CA VAL A 816 5.53 -20.81 23.46
C VAL A 816 5.08 -20.27 24.83
N GLU A 817 6.01 -20.19 25.78
CA GLU A 817 5.80 -19.46 27.05
C GLU A 817 5.41 -17.99 26.83
N LEU A 818 5.94 -17.35 25.76
CA LEU A 818 5.57 -15.99 25.41
C LEU A 818 4.11 -15.93 25.00
N LEU A 819 3.67 -16.81 24.10
CA LEU A 819 2.26 -16.88 23.70
C LEU A 819 1.34 -17.08 24.91
N SER A 820 1.74 -17.95 25.85
CA SER A 820 1.03 -18.20 27.10
C SER A 820 0.96 -16.98 28.02
N ALA A 821 2.01 -16.14 28.04
CA ALA A 821 1.98 -14.86 28.75
C ALA A 821 0.94 -13.89 28.14
N GLY A 822 0.83 -13.87 26.81
CA GLY A 822 -0.22 -13.12 26.11
C GLY A 822 -1.63 -13.57 26.51
N LEU A 823 -1.87 -14.89 26.62
CA LEU A 823 -3.15 -15.46 27.07
C LEU A 823 -3.55 -15.07 28.51
N LYS A 824 -2.59 -14.65 29.35
CA LYS A 824 -2.84 -14.20 30.73
C LYS A 824 -3.20 -12.71 30.82
N SER A 825 -2.98 -11.95 29.75
CA SER A 825 -3.28 -10.52 29.69
C SER A 825 -4.78 -10.27 29.83
N SER A 826 -5.15 -9.21 30.56
CA SER A 826 -6.55 -8.75 30.64
C SER A 826 -7.09 -8.21 29.31
N GLN A 827 -6.21 -7.94 28.35
CA GLN A 827 -6.57 -7.48 27.00
C GLN A 827 -6.81 -8.62 26.01
N CYS A 828 -6.49 -9.87 26.38
CA CYS A 828 -6.63 -11.01 25.49
C CYS A 828 -8.11 -11.43 25.34
N THR A 829 -8.63 -11.36 24.11
CA THR A 829 -9.99 -11.80 23.75
C THR A 829 -10.05 -13.20 23.16
N LEU A 830 -8.92 -13.92 23.11
CA LEU A 830 -8.83 -15.20 22.42
C LEU A 830 -9.67 -16.28 23.12
N GLU A 831 -10.62 -16.86 22.39
CA GLU A 831 -11.52 -17.91 22.86
C GLU A 831 -11.09 -19.30 22.36
N LYS A 832 -10.42 -19.38 21.21
CA LYS A 832 -10.02 -20.62 20.56
C LYS A 832 -8.56 -20.58 20.15
N LEU A 833 -7.80 -21.59 20.57
CA LEU A 833 -6.40 -21.78 20.19
C LEU A 833 -6.18 -23.21 19.71
N ARG A 834 -5.64 -23.35 18.50
CA ARG A 834 -5.28 -24.65 17.93
C ARG A 834 -3.78 -24.72 17.67
N LEU A 835 -3.13 -25.71 18.27
CA LEU A 835 -1.71 -26.00 18.19
C LEU A 835 -1.49 -27.46 17.77
N VAL A 836 -2.27 -27.95 16.80
CA VAL A 836 -2.23 -29.36 16.38
C VAL A 836 -0.96 -29.62 15.59
N THR A 837 -0.21 -30.68 15.90
CA THR A 837 1.03 -31.03 15.20
C THR A 837 2.04 -29.86 15.21
N CYS A 838 2.30 -29.29 16.40
CA CYS A 838 3.20 -28.15 16.57
C CYS A 838 4.59 -28.50 17.11
N ASN A 839 4.87 -29.80 17.28
CA ASN A 839 6.10 -30.32 17.89
C ASN A 839 6.32 -29.74 19.30
N ILE A 840 5.23 -29.59 20.06
CA ILE A 840 5.27 -29.14 21.46
C ILE A 840 5.29 -30.37 22.39
N GLY A 841 6.06 -30.29 23.46
CA GLY A 841 6.21 -31.29 24.50
C GLY A 841 5.65 -30.84 25.85
N GLN A 842 5.98 -31.61 26.89
CA GLN A 842 5.42 -31.45 28.24
C GLN A 842 5.61 -30.05 28.86
N LYS A 843 6.70 -29.34 28.56
CA LYS A 843 7.04 -28.06 29.22
C LYS A 843 6.04 -26.95 28.86
N VAL A 844 5.48 -26.99 27.67
CA VAL A 844 4.46 -26.01 27.22
C VAL A 844 3.18 -26.12 28.04
N CYS A 845 2.84 -27.32 28.51
CA CYS A 845 1.63 -27.56 29.31
C CYS A 845 1.64 -26.84 30.66
N GLU A 846 2.80 -26.59 31.27
CA GLU A 846 2.90 -25.78 32.50
C GLU A 846 2.44 -24.34 32.24
N ASN A 847 2.91 -23.76 31.14
CA ASN A 847 2.60 -22.38 30.77
C ASN A 847 1.14 -22.20 30.33
N LEU A 848 0.62 -23.12 29.50
CA LEU A 848 -0.79 -23.15 29.11
C LEU A 848 -1.69 -23.45 30.32
N GLY A 849 -1.30 -24.39 31.17
CA GLY A 849 -1.98 -24.67 32.43
C GLY A 849 -2.06 -23.43 33.32
N SER A 850 -0.96 -22.70 33.48
CA SER A 850 -0.94 -21.41 34.19
C SER A 850 -1.80 -20.35 33.52
N ALA A 851 -1.89 -20.33 32.18
CA ALA A 851 -2.79 -19.42 31.47
C ALA A 851 -4.28 -19.75 31.75
N LEU A 852 -4.65 -21.02 31.81
CA LEU A 852 -6.00 -21.47 32.19
C LEU A 852 -6.36 -21.12 33.64
N GLN A 853 -5.38 -20.98 34.54
CA GLN A 853 -5.61 -20.56 35.93
C GLN A 853 -5.91 -19.06 36.07
N SER A 854 -5.53 -18.26 35.08
CA SER A 854 -5.70 -16.80 35.13
C SER A 854 -7.17 -16.41 35.02
N ALA A 855 -7.64 -15.55 35.92
CA ALA A 855 -8.99 -14.98 35.86
C ALA A 855 -9.26 -14.19 34.56
N ASN A 856 -8.19 -13.69 33.94
CA ASN A 856 -8.24 -12.92 32.70
C ASN A 856 -8.35 -13.80 31.44
N SER A 857 -8.15 -15.12 31.55
CA SER A 857 -8.23 -16.00 30.37
C SER A 857 -9.65 -16.02 29.82
N SER A 858 -9.76 -15.87 28.49
CA SER A 858 -11.01 -15.95 27.73
C SER A 858 -11.16 -17.30 27.00
N LEU A 859 -10.19 -18.21 27.16
CA LEU A 859 -10.08 -19.42 26.36
C LEU A 859 -11.19 -20.43 26.69
N LYS A 860 -11.94 -20.83 25.67
CA LYS A 860 -13.03 -21.82 25.69
C LYS A 860 -12.67 -23.10 24.94
N GLU A 861 -11.78 -23.04 23.95
CA GLU A 861 -11.38 -24.20 23.15
C GLU A 861 -9.86 -24.24 23.01
N LEU A 862 -9.27 -25.37 23.38
CA LEU A 862 -7.84 -25.63 23.25
C LEU A 862 -7.64 -27.00 22.59
N ASP A 863 -6.96 -27.00 21.44
CA ASP A 863 -6.63 -28.21 20.70
C ASP A 863 -5.11 -28.38 20.65
N LEU A 864 -4.59 -29.37 21.38
CA LEU A 864 -3.17 -29.73 21.44
C LEU A 864 -2.90 -31.10 20.80
N SER A 865 -3.84 -31.61 19.99
CA SER A 865 -3.73 -32.94 19.40
C SER A 865 -2.44 -33.11 18.59
N ASN A 866 -1.94 -34.34 18.47
CA ASN A 866 -0.71 -34.68 17.73
C ASN A 866 0.55 -34.01 18.28
N ASN A 867 0.71 -34.01 19.59
CA ASN A 867 1.89 -33.48 20.27
C ASN A 867 2.29 -34.40 21.41
N ASP A 868 3.59 -34.63 21.61
CA ASP A 868 4.11 -35.62 22.56
C ASP A 868 4.10 -35.09 24.02
N LEU A 869 2.91 -34.75 24.53
CA LEU A 869 2.72 -34.14 25.85
C LEU A 869 2.96 -35.13 27.00
N GLN A 870 2.62 -36.40 26.79
CA GLN A 870 2.67 -37.48 27.78
C GLN A 870 1.83 -37.21 29.03
N ASP A 871 1.82 -38.17 29.97
CA ASP A 871 1.10 -38.02 31.24
C ASP A 871 1.59 -36.83 32.08
N SER A 872 2.88 -36.49 32.01
CA SER A 872 3.49 -35.34 32.69
C SER A 872 2.97 -34.01 32.17
N GLY A 873 2.84 -33.85 30.84
CA GLY A 873 2.21 -32.67 30.25
C GLY A 873 0.74 -32.56 30.64
N VAL A 874 0.01 -33.67 30.61
CA VAL A 874 -1.40 -33.72 31.04
C VAL A 874 -1.55 -33.40 32.53
N GLU A 875 -0.63 -33.84 33.39
CA GLU A 875 -0.59 -33.49 34.81
C GLU A 875 -0.45 -31.97 35.01
N LEU A 876 0.49 -31.34 34.29
CA LEU A 876 0.70 -29.89 34.33
C LEU A 876 -0.52 -29.10 33.81
N LEU A 877 -1.14 -29.56 32.71
CA LEU A 877 -2.35 -28.95 32.18
C LEU A 877 -3.54 -29.12 33.13
N SER A 878 -3.64 -30.29 33.78
CA SER A 878 -4.69 -30.61 34.77
C SER A 878 -4.64 -29.70 35.98
N ALA A 879 -3.46 -29.20 36.38
CA ALA A 879 -3.36 -28.17 37.41
C ALA A 879 -4.10 -26.88 37.01
N GLY A 880 -4.12 -26.55 35.72
CA GLY A 880 -4.90 -25.45 35.16
C GLY A 880 -6.41 -25.69 35.17
N LEU A 881 -6.83 -26.87 34.72
CA LEU A 881 -8.24 -27.29 34.69
C LEU A 881 -8.88 -27.35 36.09
N LYS A 882 -8.08 -27.57 37.13
CA LYS A 882 -8.52 -27.53 38.53
C LYS A 882 -8.94 -26.15 39.00
N SER A 883 -8.53 -25.06 38.35
CA SER A 883 -8.84 -23.70 38.80
C SER A 883 -10.31 -23.37 38.59
N SER A 884 -10.93 -22.70 39.58
CA SER A 884 -12.27 -22.13 39.45
C SER A 884 -12.37 -21.01 38.40
N HIS A 885 -11.23 -20.52 37.90
CA HIS A 885 -11.17 -19.52 36.85
C HIS A 885 -11.09 -20.12 35.44
N CYS A 886 -10.91 -21.44 35.30
CA CYS A 886 -10.80 -22.09 34.00
C CYS A 886 -12.17 -22.10 33.29
N LYS A 887 -12.27 -21.42 32.14
CA LYS A 887 -13.51 -21.31 31.32
C LYS A 887 -13.56 -22.31 30.16
N LEU A 888 -12.64 -23.27 30.13
CA LEU A 888 -12.45 -24.15 28.98
C LEU A 888 -13.67 -25.09 28.81
N GLU A 889 -14.26 -25.07 27.63
CA GLU A 889 -15.41 -25.90 27.24
C GLU A 889 -15.01 -27.09 26.36
N LYS A 890 -13.92 -26.98 25.60
CA LYS A 890 -13.43 -28.03 24.70
C LYS A 890 -11.93 -28.22 24.83
N LEU A 891 -11.52 -29.48 24.97
CA LEU A 891 -10.11 -29.87 25.06
C LEU A 891 -9.81 -31.02 24.11
N GLY A 892 -8.96 -30.76 23.13
CA GLY A 892 -8.39 -31.76 22.22
C GLY A 892 -7.01 -32.21 22.71
N LEU A 893 -6.90 -33.49 23.05
CA LEU A 893 -5.66 -34.18 23.44
C LEU A 893 -5.50 -35.47 22.64
N SER A 894 -6.00 -35.49 21.41
CA SER A 894 -5.94 -36.69 20.59
C SER A 894 -4.50 -36.96 20.18
N ASP A 895 -4.01 -38.18 20.40
CA ASP A 895 -2.61 -38.55 20.20
C ASP A 895 -1.61 -37.62 20.89
N CYS A 896 -1.67 -37.66 22.21
CA CYS A 896 -0.75 -36.95 23.08
C CYS A 896 0.08 -37.88 23.96
N MET A 897 0.12 -39.18 23.64
CA MET A 897 0.75 -40.24 24.45
C MET A 897 0.21 -40.30 25.89
N VAL A 898 -1.10 -40.13 26.05
CA VAL A 898 -1.77 -40.13 27.36
C VAL A 898 -2.10 -41.57 27.77
N THR A 899 -1.72 -41.95 29.00
CA THR A 899 -2.05 -43.25 29.57
C THR A 899 -3.18 -43.16 30.61
N VAL A 900 -3.47 -44.28 31.27
CA VAL A 900 -4.29 -44.34 32.50
C VAL A 900 -3.89 -43.27 33.52
N LYS A 901 -2.58 -43.00 33.67
CA LYS A 901 -2.08 -42.03 34.65
C LYS A 901 -2.53 -40.60 34.28
N GLY A 902 -2.34 -40.16 33.05
CA GLY A 902 -2.83 -38.87 32.56
C GLY A 902 -4.35 -38.75 32.67
N CYS A 903 -5.08 -39.82 32.35
CA CYS A 903 -6.55 -39.88 32.53
C CYS A 903 -6.96 -39.69 33.99
N SER A 904 -6.20 -40.24 34.95
CA SER A 904 -6.47 -40.04 36.38
C SER A 904 -6.26 -38.59 36.82
N HIS A 905 -5.27 -37.89 36.27
CA HIS A 905 -5.05 -36.46 36.51
C HIS A 905 -6.19 -35.60 35.96
N LEU A 906 -6.65 -35.89 34.73
CA LEU A 906 -7.82 -35.24 34.12
C LEU A 906 -9.09 -35.50 34.94
N ALA A 907 -9.38 -36.75 35.29
CA ALA A 907 -10.55 -37.11 36.09
C ALA A 907 -10.53 -36.41 37.46
N SER A 908 -9.38 -36.37 38.13
CA SER A 908 -9.21 -35.61 39.37
C SER A 908 -9.49 -34.12 39.17
N ALA A 909 -8.98 -33.53 38.08
CA ALA A 909 -9.17 -32.11 37.80
C ALA A 909 -10.63 -31.75 37.56
N LEU A 910 -11.32 -32.55 36.75
CA LEU A 910 -12.71 -32.31 36.36
C LEU A 910 -13.72 -32.57 37.49
N LYS A 911 -13.33 -33.31 38.56
CA LYS A 911 -14.13 -33.50 39.78
C LYS A 911 -13.91 -32.42 40.85
N SER A 912 -12.80 -31.68 40.79
CA SER A 912 -12.37 -30.82 41.90
C SER A 912 -13.19 -29.52 42.04
N ASN A 913 -13.72 -29.01 40.92
CA ASN A 913 -14.57 -27.81 40.84
C ASN A 913 -15.63 -28.03 39.76
N PRO A 914 -16.76 -27.29 39.76
CA PRO A 914 -17.71 -27.30 38.65
C PRO A 914 -16.99 -27.04 37.32
N SER A 915 -16.73 -28.11 36.56
CA SER A 915 -15.98 -28.00 35.31
C SER A 915 -16.89 -27.46 34.22
N HIS A 916 -16.41 -26.47 33.46
CA HIS A 916 -17.07 -25.98 32.25
C HIS A 916 -16.81 -26.85 31.02
N LEU A 917 -15.96 -27.89 31.14
CA LEU A 917 -15.56 -28.73 30.02
C LEU A 917 -16.72 -29.60 29.55
N LYS A 918 -17.14 -29.41 28.29
CA LYS A 918 -18.23 -30.12 27.61
C LYS A 918 -17.72 -31.19 26.66
N GLU A 919 -16.56 -30.98 26.04
CA GLU A 919 -15.97 -31.91 25.08
C GLU A 919 -14.51 -32.23 25.43
N LEU A 920 -14.20 -33.53 25.56
CA LEU A 920 -12.86 -34.05 25.74
C LEU A 920 -12.56 -35.10 24.66
N ASP A 921 -11.57 -34.81 23.82
CA ASP A 921 -11.07 -35.75 22.81
C ASP A 921 -9.72 -36.34 23.23
N LEU A 922 -9.72 -37.63 23.50
CA LEU A 922 -8.55 -38.46 23.84
C LEU A 922 -8.37 -39.60 22.84
N ARG A 923 -8.97 -39.54 21.65
CA ARG A 923 -8.75 -40.57 20.62
C ARG A 923 -7.27 -40.74 20.32
N TYR A 924 -6.88 -41.95 19.95
CA TYR A 924 -5.50 -42.29 19.59
C TYR A 924 -4.49 -42.19 20.76
N ASN A 925 -4.96 -42.33 22.00
CA ASN A 925 -4.14 -42.48 23.21
C ASN A 925 -4.24 -43.90 23.79
N HIS A 926 -3.70 -44.12 25.00
CA HIS A 926 -3.81 -45.39 25.73
C HIS A 926 -4.45 -45.21 27.13
N PRO A 927 -5.70 -44.73 27.22
CA PRO A 927 -6.37 -44.51 28.50
C PRO A 927 -6.59 -45.82 29.29
N GLY A 928 -6.57 -46.99 28.63
CA GLY A 928 -6.92 -48.28 29.22
C GLY A 928 -8.38 -48.35 29.70
N GLU A 929 -8.88 -49.54 30.03
CA GLU A 929 -10.26 -49.69 30.52
C GLU A 929 -10.51 -48.88 31.79
N SER A 930 -9.52 -48.80 32.68
CA SER A 930 -9.62 -48.05 33.94
C SER A 930 -9.67 -46.54 33.74
N GLY A 931 -8.89 -45.98 32.81
CA GLY A 931 -8.94 -44.56 32.48
C GLY A 931 -10.24 -44.20 31.75
N VAL A 932 -10.69 -45.04 30.81
CA VAL A 932 -11.99 -44.87 30.14
C VAL A 932 -13.13 -44.87 31.15
N LYS A 933 -13.11 -45.81 32.10
CA LYS A 933 -14.10 -45.88 33.18
C LYS A 933 -14.08 -44.61 34.05
N MET A 934 -12.91 -44.18 34.54
CA MET A 934 -12.78 -42.98 35.37
C MET A 934 -13.32 -41.71 34.69
N LEU A 935 -13.09 -41.57 33.37
CA LEU A 935 -13.56 -40.42 32.60
C LEU A 935 -15.04 -40.53 32.21
N SER A 936 -15.54 -41.74 31.95
CA SER A 936 -16.95 -41.97 31.63
C SER A 936 -17.86 -41.69 32.83
N GLU A 937 -17.42 -42.03 34.04
CA GLU A 937 -18.11 -41.69 35.29
C GLU A 937 -18.30 -40.18 35.49
N LEU A 938 -17.49 -39.33 34.85
CA LEU A 938 -17.64 -37.87 34.93
C LEU A 938 -18.93 -37.38 34.30
N LYS A 939 -19.46 -38.08 33.30
CA LYS A 939 -20.74 -37.70 32.65
C LYS A 939 -21.93 -37.78 33.60
N GLU A 940 -21.80 -38.54 34.67
CA GLU A 940 -22.83 -38.72 35.70
C GLU A 940 -22.60 -37.80 36.92
N ASP A 941 -21.47 -37.08 36.96
CA ASP A 941 -21.09 -36.19 38.07
C ASP A 941 -21.79 -34.83 37.94
N ARG A 942 -22.47 -34.38 39.00
CA ARG A 942 -23.19 -33.09 39.04
C ARG A 942 -22.25 -31.88 38.98
N HIS A 943 -20.97 -32.08 39.25
CA HIS A 943 -19.93 -31.05 39.19
C HIS A 943 -19.14 -31.08 37.88
N CYS A 944 -19.53 -31.88 36.88
CA CYS A 944 -18.87 -31.91 35.57
C CYS A 944 -19.89 -31.63 34.45
N ALA A 945 -19.56 -30.72 33.53
CA ALA A 945 -20.40 -30.42 32.36
C ALA A 945 -20.11 -31.32 31.14
N LEU A 946 -19.36 -32.41 31.30
CA LEU A 946 -18.85 -33.21 30.19
C LEU A 946 -19.99 -33.97 29.49
N GLU A 947 -20.23 -33.61 28.22
CA GLU A 947 -21.26 -34.22 27.38
C GLU A 947 -20.61 -35.21 26.39
N ILE A 948 -19.54 -34.76 25.73
CA ILE A 948 -18.86 -35.48 24.67
C ILE A 948 -17.50 -35.96 25.19
N LEU A 949 -17.31 -37.28 25.18
CA LEU A 949 -16.05 -37.93 25.52
C LEU A 949 -15.71 -38.86 24.36
N ARG A 950 -14.55 -38.65 23.74
CA ARG A 950 -14.02 -39.51 22.68
C ARG A 950 -12.74 -40.17 23.18
N VAL A 951 -12.70 -41.50 23.23
CA VAL A 951 -11.61 -42.26 23.87
C VAL A 951 -11.19 -43.47 23.03
N ASP A 952 -11.52 -43.49 21.74
CA ASP A 952 -11.16 -44.59 20.85
C ASP A 952 -9.65 -44.83 20.91
N HIS A 953 -9.25 -46.03 21.32
CA HIS A 953 -7.86 -46.44 21.56
C HIS A 953 -7.55 -47.77 20.85
N GLY A 954 -6.29 -47.97 20.48
CA GLY A 954 -5.82 -49.06 19.61
C GLY A 954 -4.85 -50.01 20.30
N GLY A 955 -4.75 -49.95 21.63
CA GLY A 955 -3.83 -50.75 22.43
C GLY A 955 -2.48 -50.07 22.66
N GLU A 956 -1.47 -50.84 23.06
CA GLU A 956 -0.13 -50.33 23.39
C GLU A 956 0.60 -49.74 22.17
N ILE A 957 0.27 -50.22 20.96
CA ILE A 957 0.90 -49.79 19.70
C ILE A 957 0.84 -48.28 19.46
N TRP A 958 -0.21 -47.59 19.94
CA TRP A 958 -0.36 -46.13 19.79
C TRP A 958 0.47 -45.30 20.78
N MET A 959 1.18 -45.93 21.71
CA MET A 959 2.12 -45.27 22.62
C MET A 959 3.53 -45.11 22.04
N GLU A 960 3.81 -45.74 20.89
CA GLU A 960 5.06 -45.50 20.20
C GLU A 960 5.14 -44.07 19.63
N PRO A 961 6.33 -43.46 19.57
CA PRO A 961 6.49 -42.15 18.96
C PRO A 961 6.42 -42.19 17.43
N GLY A 962 5.84 -41.13 16.86
CA GLY A 962 5.77 -40.92 15.42
C GLY A 962 4.61 -41.62 14.72
N VAL A 963 4.42 -41.29 13.44
CA VAL A 963 3.26 -41.73 12.64
C VAL A 963 3.24 -43.23 12.32
N LYS A 964 4.36 -43.94 12.52
CA LYS A 964 4.48 -45.37 12.17
C LYS A 964 3.56 -46.27 12.98
N LYS A 965 3.16 -45.85 14.18
CA LYS A 965 2.18 -46.55 15.01
C LYS A 965 0.79 -46.71 14.38
N TYR A 966 0.49 -45.89 13.38
CA TYR A 966 -0.73 -45.98 12.59
C TYR A 966 -0.59 -46.93 11.40
N ALA A 967 0.44 -47.79 11.39
CA ALA A 967 0.71 -48.69 10.28
C ALA A 967 -0.53 -49.52 9.93
N VAL A 968 -0.97 -49.40 8.68
CA VAL A 968 -2.02 -50.23 8.11
C VAL A 968 -1.42 -51.18 7.10
N ARG A 969 -1.90 -52.42 7.12
CA ARG A 969 -1.53 -53.42 6.11
C ARG A 969 -2.51 -53.31 4.95
N LEU A 970 -2.01 -52.90 3.79
CA LEU A 970 -2.80 -52.71 2.59
C LEU A 970 -2.52 -53.80 1.56
N THR A 971 -3.54 -54.10 0.74
CA THR A 971 -3.47 -55.00 -0.41
C THR A 971 -4.10 -54.34 -1.62
N LEU A 972 -3.51 -54.54 -2.81
CA LEU A 972 -3.97 -53.92 -4.06
C LEU A 972 -5.15 -54.71 -4.63
N ASP A 973 -6.20 -54.00 -5.01
CA ASP A 973 -7.47 -54.59 -5.45
C ASP A 973 -7.38 -55.10 -6.91
N PRO A 974 -7.46 -56.43 -7.13
CA PRO A 974 -7.46 -57.01 -8.47
C PRO A 974 -8.68 -56.62 -9.31
N ASN A 975 -9.73 -56.06 -8.71
CA ASN A 975 -10.91 -55.56 -9.42
C ASN A 975 -10.73 -54.14 -9.95
N THR A 976 -9.82 -53.35 -9.37
CA THR A 976 -9.51 -51.99 -9.83
C THR A 976 -8.29 -51.91 -10.73
N VAL A 977 -7.35 -52.86 -10.59
CA VAL A 977 -6.06 -52.85 -11.32
C VAL A 977 -6.23 -52.77 -12.84
N SER A 978 -5.51 -51.84 -13.47
CA SER A 978 -5.44 -51.76 -14.93
C SER A 978 -4.79 -53.02 -15.52
N ARG A 979 -5.27 -53.43 -16.70
CA ARG A 979 -4.67 -54.54 -17.48
C ARG A 979 -3.19 -54.31 -17.83
N ASN A 980 -2.71 -53.08 -17.72
CA ASN A 980 -1.32 -52.73 -17.97
C ASN A 980 -0.41 -52.84 -16.73
N LEU A 981 -0.94 -53.37 -15.61
CA LEU A 981 -0.19 -53.73 -14.42
C LEU A 981 -0.34 -55.23 -14.14
N SER A 982 0.69 -55.84 -13.56
CA SER A 982 0.60 -57.16 -12.94
C SER A 982 0.77 -57.03 -11.43
N LEU A 983 -0.09 -57.71 -10.68
CA LEU A 983 0.00 -57.80 -9.23
C LEU A 983 0.77 -59.07 -8.83
N SER A 984 1.70 -58.93 -7.89
CA SER A 984 2.51 -60.02 -7.34
C SER A 984 2.69 -59.87 -5.84
N GLU A 985 3.39 -60.82 -5.19
CA GLU A 985 3.62 -60.83 -3.74
C GLU A 985 2.33 -60.75 -2.90
N GLY A 986 1.33 -61.56 -3.27
CA GLY A 986 0.02 -61.54 -2.61
C GLY A 986 -0.73 -60.21 -2.81
N ASN A 987 -0.65 -59.64 -4.01
CA ASN A 987 -1.21 -58.33 -4.38
C ASN A 987 -0.61 -57.14 -3.61
N ARG A 988 0.65 -57.21 -3.20
CA ARG A 988 1.34 -56.10 -2.53
C ARG A 988 2.37 -55.39 -3.39
N LYS A 989 2.64 -55.92 -4.59
CA LYS A 989 3.54 -55.32 -5.56
C LYS A 989 2.86 -55.19 -6.91
N ALA A 990 2.81 -53.97 -7.44
CA ALA A 990 2.36 -53.67 -8.79
C ALA A 990 3.57 -53.48 -9.71
N MET A 991 3.59 -54.16 -10.85
CA MET A 991 4.62 -54.04 -11.87
C MET A 991 4.03 -53.62 -13.20
N ARG A 992 4.72 -52.74 -13.93
CA ARG A 992 4.31 -52.34 -15.28
C ARG A 992 4.52 -53.48 -16.27
N VAL A 993 3.47 -53.82 -17.03
CA VAL A 993 3.54 -54.79 -18.14
C VAL A 993 3.54 -54.04 -19.47
N TRP A 994 4.57 -54.23 -20.30
CA TRP A 994 4.72 -53.57 -21.59
C TRP A 994 4.20 -54.43 -22.76
N ASN A 995 3.42 -53.80 -23.65
CA ASN A 995 3.09 -54.35 -24.96
C ASN A 995 4.14 -53.87 -25.98
N ASP A 996 4.91 -54.79 -26.57
CA ASP A 996 5.92 -54.44 -27.57
C ASP A 996 5.33 -54.11 -28.97
N LYS A 997 4.01 -53.86 -29.07
CA LYS A 997 3.36 -53.50 -30.34
C LYS A 997 2.40 -52.33 -30.14
N ARG A 998 2.74 -51.23 -30.82
CA ARG A 998 1.93 -50.01 -30.99
C ARG A 998 0.55 -50.39 -31.58
N PHE A 999 -0.51 -49.70 -31.15
CA PHE A 999 -1.92 -49.73 -31.62
C PHE A 999 -2.91 -50.66 -30.86
N PRO A 1000 -3.93 -50.11 -30.17
CA PRO A 1000 -4.98 -50.88 -29.53
C PRO A 1000 -6.23 -50.94 -30.41
N PHE A 1001 -6.22 -51.74 -31.48
CA PHE A 1001 -7.46 -52.19 -32.13
C PHE A 1001 -7.18 -53.54 -32.81
N HIS A 1002 -7.37 -54.63 -32.06
CA HIS A 1002 -7.94 -55.92 -32.51
C HIS A 1002 -7.64 -57.04 -31.47
N ARG A 1003 -8.71 -57.68 -31.01
CA ARG A 1003 -8.83 -59.02 -30.37
C ARG A 1003 -7.57 -59.59 -29.71
N TYR A 1004 -7.50 -59.47 -28.38
CA TYR A 1004 -6.60 -60.25 -27.52
C TYR A 1004 -7.26 -61.59 -27.19
N GLN A 1005 -6.75 -62.69 -27.72
CA GLN A 1005 -7.17 -64.01 -27.25
C GLN A 1005 -6.07 -65.08 -27.20
N ASN A 1006 -4.80 -64.77 -27.49
CA ASN A 1006 -3.71 -65.77 -27.40
C ASN A 1006 -2.35 -65.11 -27.11
N TYR A 1007 -2.05 -64.81 -25.84
CA TYR A 1007 -0.68 -64.61 -25.35
C TYR A 1007 -0.57 -65.10 -23.89
N PRO A 1008 0.44 -65.94 -23.54
CA PRO A 1008 0.52 -66.62 -22.25
C PRO A 1008 1.07 -65.78 -21.07
N ASP A 1009 1.56 -64.56 -21.29
CA ASP A 1009 2.25 -63.76 -20.25
C ASP A 1009 1.44 -62.55 -19.73
N TYR A 1010 0.18 -62.39 -20.13
CA TYR A 1010 -0.69 -61.31 -19.64
C TYR A 1010 -1.53 -61.79 -18.46
N PRO A 1011 -1.64 -61.01 -17.37
CA PRO A 1011 -2.58 -61.34 -16.31
C PRO A 1011 -4.01 -61.23 -16.85
N ASP A 1012 -4.70 -62.37 -16.92
CA ASP A 1012 -6.09 -62.47 -17.36
C ASP A 1012 -7.04 -62.02 -16.25
N TYR A 1013 -7.16 -60.70 -16.09
CA TYR A 1013 -8.12 -60.12 -15.16
C TYR A 1013 -9.53 -60.09 -15.80
N PRO A 1014 -10.58 -60.61 -15.12
CA PRO A 1014 -11.96 -60.51 -15.58
C PRO A 1014 -12.38 -59.04 -15.75
N ASP A 1015 -13.28 -58.78 -16.69
CA ASP A 1015 -13.91 -57.46 -16.81
C ASP A 1015 -14.68 -57.11 -15.52
N HIS A 1016 -14.47 -55.89 -15.03
CA HIS A 1016 -15.09 -55.40 -13.80
C HIS A 1016 -15.39 -53.90 -13.94
N PRO A 1017 -16.54 -53.38 -13.44
CA PRO A 1017 -16.92 -51.98 -13.58
C PRO A 1017 -15.91 -51.01 -12.94
N ASP A 1018 -15.29 -51.40 -11.82
CA ASP A 1018 -14.30 -50.57 -11.10
C ASP A 1018 -12.88 -50.63 -11.69
N ARG A 1019 -12.67 -51.36 -12.80
CA ARG A 1019 -11.35 -51.57 -13.40
C ARG A 1019 -10.85 -50.33 -14.14
N PHE A 1020 -9.65 -49.86 -13.81
CA PHE A 1020 -9.01 -48.79 -14.57
C PHE A 1020 -8.72 -49.23 -16.02
N GLY A 1021 -9.18 -48.43 -16.98
CA GLY A 1021 -9.04 -48.73 -18.40
C GLY A 1021 -7.59 -48.63 -18.89
N PHE A 1022 -7.16 -47.41 -19.24
CA PHE A 1022 -5.86 -47.16 -19.86
C PHE A 1022 -4.74 -46.85 -18.85
N CYS A 1023 -5.04 -46.00 -17.85
CA CYS A 1023 -4.06 -45.54 -16.88
C CYS A 1023 -3.50 -46.69 -16.03
N ALA A 1024 -2.18 -46.69 -15.86
CA ALA A 1024 -1.38 -47.71 -15.18
C ALA A 1024 -1.57 -47.74 -13.66
N GLN A 1025 -2.80 -47.91 -13.17
CA GLN A 1025 -3.15 -47.60 -11.78
C GLN A 1025 -3.95 -48.71 -11.11
N VAL A 1026 -3.96 -48.69 -9.79
CA VAL A 1026 -4.69 -49.61 -8.92
C VAL A 1026 -5.00 -48.93 -7.57
N LEU A 1027 -6.12 -49.28 -6.94
CA LEU A 1027 -6.47 -48.89 -5.56
C LEU A 1027 -6.24 -50.04 -4.58
N SER A 1028 -6.15 -49.73 -3.29
CA SER A 1028 -6.22 -50.73 -2.21
C SER A 1028 -7.61 -51.34 -2.08
N VAL A 1029 -7.69 -52.55 -1.53
CA VAL A 1029 -8.95 -53.19 -1.12
C VAL A 1029 -9.51 -52.51 0.13
N GLU A 1030 -8.62 -52.21 1.08
CA GLU A 1030 -8.95 -51.64 2.37
C GLU A 1030 -9.34 -50.15 2.21
N SER A 1031 -10.46 -49.78 2.82
CA SER A 1031 -10.86 -48.39 2.99
C SER A 1031 -10.13 -47.77 4.18
N LEU A 1032 -9.55 -46.59 3.97
CA LEU A 1032 -8.84 -45.80 4.94
C LEU A 1032 -9.81 -44.80 5.59
N THR A 1033 -9.98 -44.95 6.90
CA THR A 1033 -10.74 -44.04 7.77
C THR A 1033 -9.96 -43.85 9.08
N GLY A 1034 -10.17 -42.73 9.77
CA GLY A 1034 -9.35 -42.37 10.93
C GLY A 1034 -7.88 -42.12 10.56
N ARG A 1035 -6.95 -42.57 11.41
CA ARG A 1035 -5.51 -42.41 11.18
C ARG A 1035 -4.86 -43.63 10.59
N CYS A 1036 -4.14 -43.45 9.49
CA CYS A 1036 -3.50 -44.52 8.75
C CYS A 1036 -2.10 -44.09 8.32
N TYR A 1037 -1.15 -45.01 8.42
CA TYR A 1037 0.20 -44.84 7.91
C TYR A 1037 0.60 -46.05 7.07
N TRP A 1038 1.20 -45.84 5.91
CA TRP A 1038 1.79 -46.92 5.12
C TRP A 1038 3.03 -46.41 4.39
N GLU A 1039 3.91 -47.33 4.04
CA GLU A 1039 5.12 -47.02 3.29
C GLU A 1039 5.10 -47.76 1.95
N VAL A 1040 5.54 -47.05 0.92
CA VAL A 1040 5.73 -47.61 -0.42
C VAL A 1040 7.20 -47.51 -0.79
N GLU A 1041 7.73 -48.61 -1.31
CA GLU A 1041 9.04 -48.68 -1.95
C GLU A 1041 8.81 -48.85 -3.45
N TRP A 1042 9.54 -48.11 -4.25
CA TRP A 1042 9.38 -48.14 -5.69
C TRP A 1042 10.70 -48.35 -6.41
N SER A 1043 10.62 -48.67 -7.70
CA SER A 1043 11.78 -48.81 -8.57
C SER A 1043 11.38 -48.38 -9.97
N GLY A 1044 12.28 -47.75 -10.71
CA GLY A 1044 12.02 -47.29 -12.09
C GLY A 1044 12.16 -45.79 -12.24
N MET A 1045 11.53 -45.22 -13.28
CA MET A 1045 11.73 -43.81 -13.65
C MET A 1045 10.69 -42.85 -13.07
N SER A 1046 9.43 -43.24 -12.97
CA SER A 1046 8.32 -42.39 -12.49
C SER A 1046 7.21 -43.23 -11.85
N VAL A 1047 6.72 -42.83 -10.68
CA VAL A 1047 5.59 -43.47 -9.98
C VAL A 1047 4.67 -42.44 -9.34
N ASP A 1048 3.39 -42.80 -9.24
CA ASP A 1048 2.34 -42.03 -8.59
C ASP A 1048 1.92 -42.73 -7.29
N ILE A 1049 2.01 -42.00 -6.18
CA ILE A 1049 1.61 -42.45 -4.85
C ILE A 1049 0.42 -41.59 -4.44
N ALA A 1050 -0.76 -42.18 -4.38
CA ALA A 1050 -2.00 -41.43 -4.27
C ALA A 1050 -2.89 -41.89 -3.12
N VAL A 1051 -3.86 -41.04 -2.80
CA VAL A 1051 -5.02 -41.35 -1.98
C VAL A 1051 -6.24 -40.87 -2.74
N SER A 1052 -7.29 -41.68 -2.84
CA SER A 1052 -8.44 -41.42 -3.71
C SER A 1052 -9.75 -41.87 -3.09
N TYR A 1053 -10.83 -41.15 -3.40
CA TYR A 1053 -12.17 -41.70 -3.22
C TYR A 1053 -12.41 -42.89 -4.15
N ARG A 1054 -13.34 -43.77 -3.77
CA ARG A 1054 -13.71 -44.93 -4.60
C ARG A 1054 -14.39 -44.51 -5.90
N GLY A 1055 -15.03 -43.34 -5.92
CA GLY A 1055 -15.76 -42.80 -7.07
C GLY A 1055 -14.90 -42.23 -8.20
N ILE A 1056 -13.56 -42.26 -8.10
CA ILE A 1056 -12.67 -41.80 -9.18
C ILE A 1056 -13.03 -42.46 -10.51
N GLU A 1057 -13.05 -41.67 -11.59
CA GLU A 1057 -13.39 -42.16 -12.92
C GLU A 1057 -12.46 -43.32 -13.33
N ARG A 1058 -13.02 -44.35 -13.97
CA ARG A 1058 -12.27 -45.57 -14.31
C ARG A 1058 -11.82 -45.62 -15.77
N LYS A 1059 -12.44 -44.83 -16.64
CA LYS A 1059 -12.22 -44.85 -18.09
C LYS A 1059 -11.98 -43.43 -18.58
N GLY A 1060 -11.00 -43.25 -19.47
CA GLY A 1060 -10.84 -42.00 -20.20
C GLY A 1060 -9.80 -42.13 -21.32
N GLY A 1061 -9.55 -41.03 -22.04
CA GLY A 1061 -8.78 -41.00 -23.29
C GLY A 1061 -7.34 -41.51 -23.16
N SER A 1062 -6.77 -42.07 -24.24
CA SER A 1062 -5.40 -42.60 -24.25
C SER A 1062 -4.35 -41.51 -23.95
N CYS A 1063 -3.45 -41.77 -22.98
CA CYS A 1063 -2.37 -40.84 -22.58
C CYS A 1063 -1.29 -40.60 -23.66
N CYS A 1064 -1.41 -41.20 -24.85
CA CYS A 1064 -0.39 -41.09 -25.90
C CYS A 1064 -0.32 -39.72 -26.59
N ASN A 1065 -1.24 -38.78 -26.32
CA ASN A 1065 -1.17 -37.42 -26.88
C ASN A 1065 -0.48 -36.37 -25.97
N ALA A 1066 -0.03 -36.74 -24.77
CA ALA A 1066 0.55 -35.77 -23.82
C ALA A 1066 2.09 -35.60 -23.90
N ILE A 1067 2.80 -36.39 -24.72
CA ILE A 1067 4.27 -36.40 -24.73
C ILE A 1067 4.90 -35.36 -25.69
N TYR A 1068 4.11 -34.69 -26.54
CA TYR A 1068 4.63 -33.63 -27.42
C TYR A 1068 4.73 -32.23 -26.78
N SER A 1069 4.47 -32.08 -25.48
CA SER A 1069 4.40 -30.75 -24.82
C SER A 1069 5.37 -30.57 -23.66
N ILE A 1070 6.55 -31.20 -23.70
CA ILE A 1070 7.62 -30.94 -22.74
C ILE A 1070 8.66 -30.04 -23.43
N GLY A 1071 8.32 -28.76 -23.54
CA GLY A 1071 9.21 -27.77 -24.17
C GLY A 1071 8.71 -26.32 -24.08
N THR A 1072 7.42 -26.10 -23.86
CA THR A 1072 6.86 -24.74 -23.75
C THR A 1072 5.90 -24.69 -22.56
N GLY A 1073 6.10 -23.71 -21.67
CA GLY A 1073 5.36 -23.55 -20.41
C GLY A 1073 3.90 -23.15 -20.57
N SER A 1074 3.10 -23.95 -21.28
CA SER A 1074 1.66 -23.80 -21.45
C SER A 1074 0.95 -25.04 -20.91
N TYR A 1075 0.50 -24.98 -19.65
CA TYR A 1075 -0.39 -25.99 -19.07
C TYR A 1075 -1.84 -25.52 -19.24
N ALA A 1076 -2.37 -25.65 -20.46
CA ALA A 1076 -3.79 -25.45 -20.75
C ALA A 1076 -4.35 -26.69 -21.45
N SER A 1077 -5.15 -27.45 -20.69
CA SER A 1077 -6.34 -28.18 -21.15
C SER A 1077 -6.34 -28.76 -22.58
N ILE A 1078 -5.68 -29.89 -22.77
CA ILE A 1078 -6.22 -30.94 -23.64
C ILE A 1078 -6.95 -31.89 -22.68
N GLY A 1079 -8.27 -32.05 -22.84
CA GLY A 1079 -9.21 -32.74 -21.92
C GLY A 1079 -8.54 -33.76 -21.01
N GLY A 1080 -8.36 -33.37 -19.74
CA GLY A 1080 -7.62 -34.13 -18.75
C GLY A 1080 -8.30 -35.47 -18.50
N ASN A 1081 -7.51 -36.53 -18.46
CA ASN A 1081 -8.00 -37.86 -18.14
C ASN A 1081 -8.39 -37.89 -16.64
N GLU A 1082 -9.64 -37.61 -16.28
CA GLU A 1082 -10.08 -37.49 -14.87
C GLU A 1082 -9.88 -38.80 -14.06
N CYS A 1083 -9.66 -39.91 -14.77
CA CYS A 1083 -9.26 -41.20 -14.21
C CYS A 1083 -7.80 -41.31 -13.72
N GLN A 1084 -6.91 -40.35 -14.01
CA GLN A 1084 -5.53 -40.35 -13.50
C GLN A 1084 -5.44 -39.70 -12.11
N PHE A 1085 -4.66 -40.29 -11.22
CA PHE A 1085 -4.46 -39.76 -9.86
C PHE A 1085 -3.92 -38.33 -9.89
N GLY A 1086 -4.49 -37.49 -9.02
CA GLY A 1086 -4.20 -36.05 -8.92
C GLY A 1086 -4.87 -35.19 -10.00
N ARG A 1087 -5.33 -35.75 -11.13
CA ARG A 1087 -5.94 -34.98 -12.22
C ARG A 1087 -7.39 -34.56 -11.95
N SER A 1088 -8.08 -35.26 -11.05
CA SER A 1088 -9.44 -34.93 -10.61
C SER A 1088 -9.46 -34.47 -9.15
N ASN A 1089 -10.58 -33.88 -8.72
CA ASN A 1089 -10.83 -33.54 -7.31
C ASN A 1089 -11.06 -34.78 -6.42
N GLN A 1090 -11.07 -35.99 -7.01
CA GLN A 1090 -11.30 -37.25 -6.32
C GLN A 1090 -10.03 -37.88 -5.73
N SER A 1091 -8.84 -37.33 -6.05
CA SER A 1091 -7.57 -37.91 -5.60
C SER A 1091 -6.47 -36.88 -5.33
N TRP A 1092 -5.56 -37.24 -4.44
CA TRP A 1092 -4.36 -36.51 -4.06
C TRP A 1092 -3.15 -37.38 -4.37
N CYS A 1093 -2.18 -36.85 -5.10
CA CYS A 1093 -1.08 -37.64 -5.63
C CYS A 1093 0.27 -36.98 -5.34
N LEU A 1094 1.27 -37.80 -5.02
CA LEU A 1094 2.69 -37.47 -5.10
C LEU A 1094 3.29 -38.25 -6.27
N THR A 1095 3.82 -37.53 -7.25
CA THR A 1095 4.58 -38.09 -8.36
C THR A 1095 6.08 -37.99 -8.07
N CYS A 1096 6.74 -39.14 -8.00
CA CYS A 1096 8.18 -39.26 -7.76
C CYS A 1096 8.91 -39.65 -9.05
N CYS A 1097 10.03 -38.98 -9.35
CA CYS A 1097 10.83 -39.16 -10.57
C CYS A 1097 12.31 -39.42 -10.23
N ASN A 1098 12.95 -40.39 -10.89
CA ASN A 1098 14.36 -40.78 -10.66
C ASN A 1098 15.32 -40.41 -11.82
N ASP A 1099 14.86 -39.73 -12.87
CA ASP A 1099 15.64 -39.47 -14.09
C ASP A 1099 16.66 -38.30 -13.99
N GLY A 1100 16.77 -37.66 -12.82
CA GLY A 1100 17.68 -36.54 -12.55
C GLY A 1100 17.31 -35.21 -13.23
N HIS A 1101 16.32 -35.20 -14.13
CA HIS A 1101 15.92 -34.04 -14.94
C HIS A 1101 14.56 -33.46 -14.51
N ARG A 1102 13.66 -34.28 -13.94
CA ARG A 1102 12.33 -33.85 -13.49
C ARG A 1102 12.22 -33.79 -11.96
N PRO A 1103 11.78 -32.67 -11.36
CA PRO A 1103 11.52 -32.61 -9.93
C PRO A 1103 10.27 -33.42 -9.56
N SER A 1104 10.21 -33.91 -8.31
CA SER A 1104 8.99 -34.54 -7.78
C SER A 1104 7.89 -33.49 -7.61
N THR A 1105 6.65 -33.87 -7.86
CA THR A 1105 5.50 -32.97 -7.82
C THR A 1105 4.37 -33.58 -7.02
N VAL A 1106 3.64 -32.75 -6.27
CA VAL A 1106 2.34 -33.14 -5.72
C VAL A 1106 1.23 -32.57 -6.60
N CYS A 1107 0.16 -33.35 -6.79
CA CYS A 1107 -0.96 -33.01 -7.65
C CYS A 1107 -2.31 -33.31 -7.00
N HIS A 1108 -3.24 -32.36 -7.09
CA HIS A 1108 -4.65 -32.54 -6.76
C HIS A 1108 -5.50 -31.65 -7.65
N ASN A 1109 -6.61 -32.18 -8.19
CA ASN A 1109 -7.49 -31.46 -9.10
C ASN A 1109 -6.75 -30.76 -10.27
N ASN A 1110 -5.79 -31.46 -10.86
CA ASN A 1110 -4.93 -30.98 -11.96
C ASN A 1110 -4.03 -29.78 -11.59
N GLN A 1111 -3.88 -29.46 -10.29
CA GLN A 1111 -2.94 -28.44 -9.79
C GLN A 1111 -1.65 -29.10 -9.31
N PHE A 1112 -0.51 -28.68 -9.86
CA PHE A 1112 0.81 -29.24 -9.54
C PHE A 1112 1.61 -28.27 -8.67
N THR A 1113 2.24 -28.80 -7.63
CA THR A 1113 3.26 -28.08 -6.84
C THR A 1113 4.59 -28.81 -6.96
N VAL A 1114 5.64 -28.09 -7.35
CA VAL A 1114 7.01 -28.63 -7.46
C VAL A 1114 7.64 -28.67 -6.07
N LEU A 1115 8.16 -29.83 -5.68
CA LEU A 1115 8.81 -29.99 -4.38
C LEU A 1115 10.28 -29.56 -4.45
N SER A 1116 10.72 -28.71 -3.52
CA SER A 1116 12.12 -28.24 -3.43
C SER A 1116 13.06 -29.31 -2.87
N ALA A 1117 12.54 -30.26 -2.09
CA ALA A 1117 13.30 -31.38 -1.54
C ALA A 1117 13.17 -32.60 -2.44
N ARG A 1118 14.30 -33.18 -2.87
CA ARG A 1118 14.30 -34.49 -3.53
C ARG A 1118 13.98 -35.56 -2.48
N PRO A 1119 13.12 -36.55 -2.78
CA PRO A 1119 13.08 -37.78 -2.01
C PRO A 1119 14.51 -38.34 -1.90
N SER A 1120 14.89 -38.83 -0.72
CA SER A 1120 16.20 -39.48 -0.50
C SER A 1120 16.42 -40.62 -1.51
N PRO A 1121 17.68 -41.03 -1.80
CA PRO A 1121 18.02 -42.11 -2.74
C PRO A 1121 17.48 -43.51 -2.37
N SER A 1122 16.57 -43.62 -1.40
CA SER A 1122 16.00 -44.86 -0.86
C SER A 1122 14.80 -45.39 -1.62
N ASP A 1123 14.30 -44.68 -2.66
CA ASP A 1123 13.07 -45.02 -3.37
C ASP A 1123 11.88 -45.37 -2.45
N ARG A 1124 11.80 -44.76 -1.25
CA ARG A 1124 10.81 -45.08 -0.22
C ARG A 1124 10.09 -43.84 0.30
N VAL A 1125 8.77 -43.90 0.32
CA VAL A 1125 7.87 -42.81 0.73
C VAL A 1125 6.90 -43.33 1.80
N GLY A 1126 6.80 -42.59 2.90
CA GLY A 1126 5.76 -42.78 3.90
C GLY A 1126 4.56 -41.88 3.63
N VAL A 1127 3.36 -42.43 3.78
CA VAL A 1127 2.11 -41.69 3.64
C VAL A 1127 1.36 -41.77 4.96
N TYR A 1128 1.00 -40.61 5.50
CA TYR A 1128 0.19 -40.47 6.71
C TYR A 1128 -1.12 -39.78 6.38
N LEU A 1129 -2.23 -40.41 6.74
CA LEU A 1129 -3.57 -39.87 6.62
C LEU A 1129 -4.16 -39.72 8.01
N ASP A 1130 -4.69 -38.54 8.31
CA ASP A 1130 -5.59 -38.29 9.42
C ASP A 1130 -6.92 -37.81 8.84
N TRP A 1131 -7.82 -38.77 8.61
CA TRP A 1131 -9.09 -38.54 7.93
C TRP A 1131 -9.98 -37.58 8.73
N ASP A 1132 -9.97 -37.69 10.06
CA ASP A 1132 -10.79 -36.86 10.95
C ASP A 1132 -10.34 -35.39 10.95
N SER A 1133 -9.03 -35.14 10.93
CA SER A 1133 -8.49 -33.78 10.88
C SER A 1133 -8.41 -33.21 9.46
N GLY A 1134 -8.62 -34.05 8.45
CA GLY A 1134 -8.53 -33.62 7.06
C GLY A 1134 -7.10 -33.50 6.54
N THR A 1135 -6.15 -34.22 7.13
CA THR A 1135 -4.71 -34.06 6.85
C THR A 1135 -4.16 -35.27 6.08
N LEU A 1136 -3.43 -35.03 4.99
CA LEU A 1136 -2.69 -36.05 4.24
C LEU A 1136 -1.24 -35.61 4.01
N SER A 1137 -0.29 -36.30 4.62
CA SER A 1137 1.13 -35.95 4.61
C SER A 1137 1.97 -37.01 3.91
N PHE A 1138 2.93 -36.57 3.11
CA PHE A 1138 3.93 -37.41 2.47
C PHE A 1138 5.29 -37.17 3.12
N TYR A 1139 6.06 -38.24 3.33
CA TYR A 1139 7.37 -38.22 3.96
C TYR A 1139 8.36 -38.99 3.10
N THR A 1140 9.61 -38.51 3.01
CA THR A 1140 10.72 -39.35 2.59
C THR A 1140 11.22 -40.14 3.81
N VAL A 1141 11.51 -41.42 3.61
CA VAL A 1141 12.00 -42.32 4.65
C VAL A 1141 13.50 -42.51 4.45
N SER A 1142 14.31 -42.16 5.46
CA SER A 1142 15.75 -42.42 5.42
C SER A 1142 16.03 -43.93 5.45
N PRO A 1143 16.89 -44.47 4.55
CA PRO A 1143 17.18 -45.90 4.50
C PRO A 1143 17.97 -46.37 5.72
N ASP A 1144 18.88 -45.54 6.23
CA ASP A 1144 19.80 -45.92 7.32
C ASP A 1144 19.24 -45.60 8.71
N THR A 1145 18.53 -44.47 8.84
CA THR A 1145 18.07 -43.98 10.15
C THR A 1145 16.57 -44.17 10.37
N HIS A 1146 15.84 -44.59 9.34
CA HIS A 1146 14.37 -44.70 9.34
C HIS A 1146 13.63 -43.42 9.75
N THR A 1147 14.33 -42.27 9.76
CA THR A 1147 13.77 -40.95 10.05
C THR A 1147 12.82 -40.51 8.93
N LEU A 1148 11.77 -39.81 9.33
CA LEU A 1148 10.74 -39.29 8.42
C LEU A 1148 10.97 -37.79 8.22
N THR A 1149 11.26 -37.40 6.98
CA THR A 1149 11.34 -35.99 6.59
C THR A 1149 10.12 -35.65 5.76
N ARG A 1150 9.30 -34.70 6.24
CA ARG A 1150 8.05 -34.31 5.58
C ARG A 1150 8.32 -33.66 4.23
N LEU A 1151 7.71 -34.20 3.18
CA LEU A 1151 7.78 -33.68 1.81
C LEU A 1151 6.67 -32.66 1.55
N TYR A 1152 5.42 -33.00 1.89
CA TYR A 1152 4.26 -32.16 1.63
C TYR A 1152 3.07 -32.56 2.52
N THR A 1153 2.10 -31.67 2.71
CA THR A 1153 0.84 -31.97 3.41
C THR A 1153 -0.32 -31.29 2.73
N PHE A 1154 -1.34 -32.07 2.39
CA PHE A 1154 -2.66 -31.57 2.00
C PHE A 1154 -3.53 -31.40 3.25
N THR A 1155 -4.33 -30.33 3.27
CA THR A 1155 -5.38 -30.10 4.25
C THR A 1155 -6.71 -29.90 3.53
N THR A 1156 -7.69 -30.76 3.79
CA THR A 1156 -8.99 -30.77 3.12
C THR A 1156 -10.04 -31.45 4.00
N THR A 1157 -11.32 -31.20 3.76
CA THR A 1157 -12.37 -31.99 4.41
C THR A 1157 -12.65 -33.24 3.57
N PHE A 1158 -12.42 -34.42 4.13
CA PHE A 1158 -12.77 -35.67 3.48
C PHE A 1158 -14.25 -35.99 3.72
N THR A 1159 -14.97 -36.38 2.67
CA THR A 1159 -16.42 -36.58 2.72
C THR A 1159 -16.84 -38.05 2.74
N GLU A 1160 -15.93 -38.93 2.35
CA GLU A 1160 -16.16 -40.37 2.25
C GLU A 1160 -14.84 -41.14 2.52
N PRO A 1161 -14.90 -42.47 2.76
CA PRO A 1161 -13.71 -43.28 2.96
C PRO A 1161 -12.73 -43.20 1.78
N LEU A 1162 -11.44 -43.19 2.08
CA LEU A 1162 -10.37 -43.07 1.10
C LEU A 1162 -9.73 -44.43 0.80
N TYR A 1163 -8.97 -44.52 -0.29
CA TYR A 1163 -8.25 -45.72 -0.69
C TYR A 1163 -6.84 -45.33 -1.12
N ALA A 1164 -5.84 -46.13 -0.76
CA ALA A 1164 -4.49 -45.92 -1.25
C ALA A 1164 -4.43 -46.22 -2.75
N GLY A 1165 -3.81 -45.35 -3.52
CA GLY A 1165 -3.66 -45.47 -4.96
C GLY A 1165 -2.19 -45.61 -5.34
N ILE A 1166 -1.90 -46.49 -6.30
CA ILE A 1166 -0.57 -46.66 -6.89
C ILE A 1166 -0.69 -46.54 -8.40
N GLY A 1167 0.14 -45.67 -8.99
CA GLY A 1167 0.34 -45.58 -10.43
C GLY A 1167 1.79 -45.84 -10.81
N VAL A 1168 2.01 -46.56 -11.92
CA VAL A 1168 3.36 -46.87 -12.42
C VAL A 1168 3.51 -46.38 -13.85
N GLU A 1169 4.29 -45.33 -14.08
CA GLU A 1169 4.50 -44.78 -15.41
C GLU A 1169 5.70 -45.45 -16.11
N GLY A 1170 5.57 -45.71 -17.41
CA GLY A 1170 6.67 -46.20 -18.24
C GLY A 1170 7.34 -45.03 -18.98
N ALA A 1171 8.66 -44.90 -18.89
CA ALA A 1171 9.38 -43.93 -19.70
C ALA A 1171 9.47 -44.39 -21.17
N TYR A 1172 9.32 -43.46 -22.11
CA TYR A 1172 9.76 -43.64 -23.49
C TYR A 1172 11.09 -42.91 -23.64
N SER A 1173 12.21 -43.64 -23.63
CA SER A 1173 13.46 -43.10 -24.18
C SER A 1173 13.48 -43.43 -25.66
N GLY A 1174 13.60 -42.41 -26.51
CA GLY A 1174 13.68 -42.55 -27.98
C GLY A 1174 14.91 -43.30 -28.49
N PHE A 1175 15.73 -43.87 -27.61
CA PHE A 1175 16.88 -44.71 -27.92
C PHE A 1175 16.83 -45.95 -27.03
N GLY A 1176 17.04 -47.11 -27.65
CA GLY A 1176 16.61 -48.41 -27.15
C GLY A 1176 17.28 -48.92 -25.86
N PHE A 1177 16.55 -49.84 -25.23
CA PHE A 1177 16.94 -50.90 -24.31
C PHE A 1177 17.84 -50.54 -23.11
N ASP A 1178 17.19 -50.22 -21.97
CA ASP A 1178 17.28 -51.03 -20.74
C ASP A 1178 16.07 -50.74 -19.82
N TYR A 1179 14.93 -51.39 -20.08
CA TYR A 1179 13.70 -51.18 -19.32
C TYR A 1179 13.67 -52.08 -18.08
N LYS A 1180 14.34 -51.69 -17.00
CA LYS A 1180 14.10 -52.30 -15.69
C LYS A 1180 12.65 -52.03 -15.29
N GLY A 1181 11.86 -53.09 -15.16
CA GLY A 1181 10.42 -53.05 -14.89
C GLY A 1181 10.09 -52.14 -13.71
N ALA A 1182 9.46 -51.00 -14.01
CA ALA A 1182 9.01 -50.08 -12.97
C ALA A 1182 8.00 -50.80 -12.07
N SER A 1183 8.19 -50.67 -10.76
CA SER A 1183 7.37 -51.37 -9.77
C SER A 1183 7.18 -50.53 -8.53
N VAL A 1184 6.05 -50.72 -7.87
CA VAL A 1184 5.75 -50.13 -6.56
C VAL A 1184 5.28 -51.26 -5.66
N ARG A 1185 5.85 -51.30 -4.46
CA ARG A 1185 5.62 -52.31 -3.45
C ARG A 1185 5.13 -51.63 -2.17
N LEU A 1186 4.07 -52.18 -1.59
CA LEU A 1186 3.62 -51.85 -0.24
C LEU A 1186 4.54 -52.54 0.77
N CYS A 1187 5.26 -51.74 1.55
CA CYS A 1187 6.24 -52.23 2.52
C CYS A 1187 5.56 -52.88 3.73
N ASP A 1188 6.28 -53.82 4.36
CA ASP A 1188 6.01 -54.19 5.74
C ASP A 1188 6.65 -53.15 6.66
N ILE A 1189 5.86 -52.65 7.61
CA ILE A 1189 6.32 -51.74 8.64
C ILE A 1189 6.58 -52.59 9.87
N ILE A 1190 7.86 -52.78 10.19
CA ILE A 1190 8.27 -53.42 11.44
C ILE A 1190 8.20 -52.34 12.52
N ILE A 1191 7.22 -52.49 13.39
CA ILE A 1191 7.03 -51.73 14.61
C ILE A 1191 7.77 -52.54 15.69
N SER A 1192 8.77 -51.95 16.35
CA SER A 1192 9.73 -52.66 17.21
C SER A 1192 9.34 -52.66 18.68
#